data_AF-A0A5P8N278-F1
#
_entry.id   AF-A0A5P8N278-F1
#
_cell.length_a   1.000
_cell.length_b   1.000
_cell.length_c   1.000
_cell.angle_alpha   90.00
_cell.angle_beta   90.00
_cell.angle_gamma   90.00
#
_symmetry.space_group_name_H-M   'P 1'
#
loop_
_entity.id
_entity.type
_entity.pdbx_description
1 polymer ?
#
loop_
_entity_poly.entity_id
_entity_poly.type
_entity_poly.pdbx_seq_one_letter_code
_entity_poly.pdbx_strand_id
1 'polypeptide(L)'
;MMRTIIPERFGPAQERATALSRHSKRLRGRGGGRRSSKPAPSATGFIGMRVLRPAHSAPRGIEEQHPLSPAYRAKSSRSMKRWRSHTQVQNEMTSPQADTTPTPVVPARRLRVAVVVHTWIPSLVIGVLAPLSILRQQGRIELRLVDSLRSQRARAAIKWSDVVVFDRSNDRRELKLLYESKINRKRVIYEIDDNFLEIPQSTPAARAARRYYRLHAIKVFMQLSDLVRVYSPLMLAQAREMDADAVVAPTYFDRALIANRRPPRPAPARKGLPPLVRIAYPSARTDEIRLERMLYEALRQILMTHEGRVELHLWRQCPPGLLGLRGVVVHPVSRSYDRFMQSFYALGIDIGLAPLLDEPFYNSKTNLKYRDLGGCGIAGVYSDCVPYTGSVVHERTGLLTANSVEAWCASITRLIEDADLRRTLAAAAREDVHANYRIEKAVEAWDAELATVMSRPPRPWPWLYAPGIILSALVVSSRTRSIPVFGDAPVDRSAMFADAVAAVGGRASRSVPGPELGKALTEATDANLALFLVDTADDLRTALSHLAHCNSAVLDISFLAVSASTLSDAVAGHRLEPGLSLVTLAPQEDDPASSRRQAHIAAIRALGLPLHIVGRLASLEEMETCLTGYPAAYLDVIERHMHFGRGIRADRRRKRRRRFAAWCAGRMKPRLDRLRRRLRLLAWRLGLELK
;
A
#
# COMPACT_ATOMS: atom_id res chain seq x y z
N MET A 1 13.35 20.31 23.09
CA MET A 1 14.62 19.88 22.47
C MET A 1 14.56 18.37 22.25
N MET A 2 14.61 17.90 21.00
CA MET A 2 14.61 16.46 20.69
C MET A 2 15.99 15.86 20.96
N ARG A 3 16.06 14.77 21.76
CA ARG A 3 17.21 13.87 21.71
C ARG A 3 16.98 12.84 20.60
N THR A 4 17.93 12.77 19.68
CA THR A 4 17.88 11.99 18.45
C THR A 4 17.72 10.50 18.73
N ILE A 5 16.66 9.88 18.21
CA ILE A 5 16.61 8.42 18.05
C ILE A 5 17.49 8.08 16.85
N ILE A 6 18.76 7.76 17.12
CA ILE A 6 19.70 7.23 16.13
C ILE A 6 19.59 5.70 16.17
N PRO A 7 19.14 5.02 15.10
CA PRO A 7 19.39 3.60 14.96
C PRO A 7 20.89 3.36 14.82
N GLU A 8 21.42 2.38 15.53
CA GLU A 8 22.83 1.98 15.41
C GLU A 8 23.22 1.71 13.95
N ARG A 9 24.49 2.00 13.65
CA ARG A 9 25.05 2.09 12.29
C ARG A 9 24.64 0.90 11.40
N PHE A 10 23.80 1.16 10.41
CA PHE A 10 23.75 0.32 9.21
C PHE A 10 25.03 0.61 8.41
N GLY A 11 25.95 -0.37 8.35
CA GLY A 11 27.07 -0.32 7.42
C GLY A 11 26.56 -0.37 5.96
N PRO A 12 27.32 0.19 4.99
CA PRO A 12 26.92 0.12 3.59
C PRO A 12 26.90 -1.33 3.12
N ALA A 13 25.79 -1.75 2.53
CA ALA A 13 25.73 -3.01 1.80
C ALA A 13 26.66 -2.90 0.59
N GLN A 14 27.75 -3.67 0.60
CA GLN A 14 28.65 -3.75 -0.55
C GLN A 14 27.91 -4.39 -1.73
N GLU A 15 27.89 -3.68 -2.85
CA GLU A 15 27.44 -4.23 -4.13
C GLU A 15 28.36 -5.38 -4.54
N ARG A 16 27.80 -6.59 -4.70
CA ARG A 16 28.50 -7.70 -5.34
C ARG A 16 28.52 -7.48 -6.85
N ALA A 17 29.44 -6.64 -7.32
CA ALA A 17 29.87 -6.65 -8.70
C ALA A 17 30.68 -7.95 -8.95
N THR A 18 30.00 -9.00 -9.43
CA THR A 18 30.65 -10.28 -9.75
C THR A 18 31.57 -10.11 -10.96
N ALA A 19 32.81 -10.58 -10.83
CA ALA A 19 33.86 -10.32 -11.82
C ALA A 19 33.66 -11.10 -13.13
N LEU A 20 33.65 -10.38 -14.26
CA LEU A 20 33.95 -10.91 -15.59
C LEU A 20 34.87 -9.94 -16.35
N SER A 21 36.18 -10.11 -16.14
CA SER A 21 37.21 -9.59 -17.05
C SER A 21 38.47 -10.45 -16.91
N ARG A 22 38.72 -11.29 -17.92
CA ARG A 22 40.03 -11.88 -18.20
C ARG A 22 40.42 -11.43 -19.61
N HIS A 23 41.72 -11.18 -19.80
CA HIS A 23 42.37 -10.77 -21.05
C HIS A 23 42.15 -9.31 -21.53
N SER A 24 43.09 -8.45 -21.17
CA SER A 24 44.19 -8.13 -22.10
C SER A 24 45.39 -7.52 -21.37
N LYS A 25 46.58 -7.61 -21.98
CA LYS A 25 47.88 -7.26 -21.38
C LYS A 25 48.35 -5.88 -21.84
N ARG A 26 49.05 -5.18 -20.93
CA ARG A 26 50.13 -4.20 -21.18
C ARG A 26 49.80 -2.96 -22.04
N LEU A 27 50.06 -1.78 -21.46
CA LEU A 27 51.20 -0.93 -21.84
C LEU A 27 51.56 0.02 -20.69
N ARG A 28 52.81 0.53 -20.67
CA ARG A 28 53.37 1.39 -19.61
C ARG A 28 53.35 2.86 -20.05
N GLY A 29 53.11 3.81 -19.13
CA GLY A 29 53.26 5.25 -19.35
C GLY A 29 53.54 6.01 -18.03
N ARG A 30 54.48 6.96 -18.05
CA ARG A 30 55.08 7.62 -16.87
C ARG A 30 54.44 8.99 -16.51
N GLY A 31 54.63 9.42 -15.25
CA GLY A 31 54.71 10.83 -14.81
C GLY A 31 53.46 11.39 -14.09
N GLY A 32 53.53 12.29 -13.10
CA GLY A 32 54.69 12.84 -12.35
C GLY A 32 54.34 14.15 -11.58
N GLY A 33 54.91 14.39 -10.39
CA GLY A 33 54.80 15.65 -9.58
C GLY A 33 53.55 15.74 -8.68
N ARG A 34 53.57 16.05 -7.35
CA ARG A 34 54.13 17.18 -6.55
C ARG A 34 53.46 18.55 -6.87
N ARG A 35 53.10 19.44 -5.93
CA ARG A 35 53.28 19.54 -4.45
C ARG A 35 52.32 20.62 -3.84
N SER A 36 52.06 20.57 -2.52
CA SER A 36 51.81 21.67 -1.51
C SER A 36 51.33 23.09 -1.94
N SER A 37 50.52 23.85 -1.20
CA SER A 37 50.61 24.18 0.25
C SER A 37 49.38 24.95 0.83
N LYS A 38 49.31 25.04 2.17
CA LYS A 38 48.53 26.00 3.02
C LYS A 38 49.43 27.25 3.33
N PRO A 39 48.99 28.40 3.93
CA PRO A 39 48.06 28.52 5.09
C PRO A 39 47.15 29.79 5.19
N ALA A 40 46.51 29.97 6.35
CA ALA A 40 45.84 31.21 6.85
C ALA A 40 46.87 32.08 7.67
N PRO A 41 46.58 33.15 8.48
CA PRO A 41 45.38 33.39 9.34
C PRO A 41 44.99 34.89 9.63
N SER A 42 44.22 35.12 10.71
CA SER A 42 44.07 36.37 11.53
C SER A 42 43.21 37.54 10.99
N ALA A 43 42.65 38.46 11.80
CA ALA A 43 42.16 38.42 13.20
C ALA A 43 41.34 39.70 13.54
N THR A 44 40.54 39.64 14.63
CA THR A 44 40.14 40.74 15.57
C THR A 44 39.52 42.08 15.08
N GLY A 45 38.42 42.49 15.73
CA GLY A 45 37.90 43.86 15.76
C GLY A 45 36.73 43.98 16.75
N PHE A 46 36.79 44.93 17.71
CA PHE A 46 35.87 45.08 18.85
C PHE A 46 35.18 46.46 18.84
N ILE A 47 34.33 46.76 19.83
CA ILE A 47 33.61 48.06 20.10
C ILE A 47 32.37 48.28 19.21
N GLY A 48 31.22 48.81 19.67
CA GLY A 48 30.76 49.15 21.02
C GLY A 48 29.73 50.31 21.02
N MET A 49 28.68 50.24 21.87
CA MET A 49 27.66 51.31 22.14
C MET A 49 26.75 51.69 20.94
N ARG A 50 25.57 52.33 21.08
CA ARG A 50 24.79 52.79 22.26
C ARG A 50 23.27 52.70 21.99
N VAL A 51 22.48 52.82 23.06
CA VAL A 51 20.99 52.89 23.11
C VAL A 51 20.42 54.10 22.37
N LEU A 52 19.24 53.95 21.74
CA LEU A 52 18.19 54.99 21.66
C LEU A 52 16.78 54.37 21.42
N ARG A 53 15.86 54.67 22.34
CA ARG A 53 14.38 54.65 22.22
C ARG A 53 13.95 56.13 22.21
N PRO A 54 12.81 56.56 21.62
CA PRO A 54 11.49 56.29 22.22
C PRO A 54 10.25 56.34 21.26
N ALA A 55 9.05 56.27 21.88
CA ALA A 55 7.72 56.74 21.45
C ALA A 55 7.07 56.09 20.20
N HIS A 56 5.90 55.43 20.28
CA HIS A 56 4.54 55.89 20.66
C HIS A 56 3.84 56.76 19.61
N SER A 57 2.90 56.15 18.86
CA SER A 57 1.57 56.72 18.59
C SER A 57 0.61 55.68 18.00
N ALA A 58 -0.52 55.47 18.66
CA ALA A 58 -1.79 55.11 18.03
C ALA A 58 -2.71 56.33 18.19
N PRO A 59 -3.72 56.56 17.33
CA PRO A 59 -5.08 56.18 17.74
C PRO A 59 -6.11 55.93 16.61
N ARG A 60 -7.25 55.29 16.97
CA ARG A 60 -8.61 55.34 16.35
C ARG A 60 -8.76 54.92 14.86
N GLY A 61 -9.81 54.24 14.39
CA GLY A 61 -11.06 53.76 15.02
C GLY A 61 -12.30 54.45 14.44
N ILE A 62 -13.01 53.79 13.50
CA ILE A 62 -14.36 54.12 13.00
C ILE A 62 -15.10 52.79 12.68
N GLU A 63 -16.43 52.79 12.82
CA GLU A 63 -17.36 51.64 12.82
C GLU A 63 -18.00 51.29 11.45
N GLU A 64 -18.83 50.23 11.47
CA GLU A 64 -19.94 49.87 10.55
C GLU A 64 -19.58 49.39 9.11
N GLN A 65 -20.39 48.59 8.38
CA GLN A 65 -21.71 47.95 8.62
C GLN A 65 -21.70 46.43 8.37
N HIS A 66 -22.77 45.73 8.80
CA HIS A 66 -23.20 44.40 8.33
C HIS A 66 -24.58 44.50 7.67
N PRO A 67 -24.94 43.55 6.77
CA PRO A 67 -26.32 43.04 6.77
C PRO A 67 -26.45 41.51 6.75
N LEU A 68 -27.04 41.01 7.85
CA LEU A 68 -28.17 40.06 7.95
C LEU A 68 -28.21 38.69 7.22
N SER A 69 -28.59 37.68 8.01
CA SER A 69 -29.00 36.31 7.65
C SER A 69 -30.48 36.18 7.25
N PRO A 70 -30.94 34.99 6.82
CA PRO A 70 -31.80 34.17 7.71
C PRO A 70 -31.41 32.66 7.70
N ALA A 71 -31.29 31.91 8.81
CA ALA A 71 -32.14 31.65 9.98
C ALA A 71 -33.05 30.40 9.84
N TYR A 72 -32.88 29.40 10.74
CA TYR A 72 -34.00 28.58 11.23
C TYR A 72 -33.76 28.05 12.66
N ARG A 73 -34.85 27.86 13.42
CA ARG A 73 -34.86 27.73 14.90
C ARG A 73 -35.00 26.29 15.41
N ALA A 74 -34.43 26.04 16.60
CA ALA A 74 -34.87 24.97 17.50
C ALA A 74 -36.13 25.37 18.30
N LYS A 75 -36.89 24.37 18.80
CA LYS A 75 -37.97 24.55 19.78
C LYS A 75 -37.83 23.55 20.94
N SER A 76 -38.25 23.96 22.13
CA SER A 76 -38.33 23.14 23.33
C SER A 76 -39.61 23.43 24.12
N SER A 77 -40.24 22.39 24.67
CA SER A 77 -41.25 22.46 25.75
C SER A 77 -41.44 21.04 26.33
N ARG A 78 -41.14 20.70 27.59
CA ARG A 78 -41.69 21.09 28.93
C ARG A 78 -43.05 20.45 29.29
N SER A 79 -43.03 19.59 30.31
CA SER A 79 -44.12 19.22 31.27
C SER A 79 -43.42 18.61 32.50
N MET A 80 -43.39 19.22 33.69
CA MET A 80 -44.37 19.14 34.80
C MET A 80 -44.71 17.69 35.24
N LYS A 81 -44.84 17.31 36.52
CA LYS A 81 -44.57 17.85 37.88
C LYS A 81 -45.23 16.84 38.86
N ARG A 82 -44.56 16.31 39.89
CA ARG A 82 -45.18 15.84 41.16
C ARG A 82 -44.07 15.61 42.20
N TRP A 83 -43.91 16.49 43.19
CA TRP A 83 -44.55 16.59 44.52
C TRP A 83 -43.54 16.14 45.60
N ARG A 84 -43.39 16.95 46.66
CA ARG A 84 -42.50 16.74 47.83
C ARG A 84 -43.37 16.51 49.07
N SER A 85 -42.84 15.83 50.09
CA SER A 85 -42.73 16.31 51.50
C SER A 85 -42.57 15.14 52.50
N HIS A 86 -42.17 15.47 53.74
CA HIS A 86 -42.08 14.62 54.95
C HIS A 86 -40.83 13.70 55.06
N THR A 87 -40.08 13.62 56.17
CA THR A 87 -39.95 14.48 57.38
C THR A 87 -38.52 14.28 57.96
N GLN A 88 -38.01 15.22 58.77
CA GLN A 88 -36.72 15.17 59.48
C GLN A 88 -37.02 14.91 60.98
N VAL A 89 -36.30 14.05 61.73
CA VAL A 89 -35.16 14.40 62.62
C VAL A 89 -34.81 13.17 63.51
N GLN A 90 -33.51 12.96 63.79
CA GLN A 90 -32.83 12.19 64.88
C GLN A 90 -33.23 10.74 65.26
N ASN A 91 -32.23 9.84 65.25
CA ASN A 91 -31.59 9.39 66.50
C ASN A 91 -30.18 8.81 66.27
N GLU A 92 -29.33 8.83 67.30
CA GLU A 92 -27.93 8.36 67.26
C GLU A 92 -27.80 6.86 67.62
N MET A 93 -26.85 6.13 67.02
CA MET A 93 -25.92 5.18 67.70
C MET A 93 -25.03 4.38 66.72
N THR A 94 -23.72 4.67 66.77
CA THR A 94 -22.53 3.79 66.59
C THR A 94 -22.55 2.50 65.75
N SER A 95 -21.55 2.40 64.84
CA SER A 95 -20.62 1.26 64.58
C SER A 95 -20.47 0.89 63.08
N PRO A 96 -19.31 0.38 62.61
CA PRO A 96 -17.92 0.73 62.91
C PRO A 96 -17.20 1.36 61.69
N GLN A 97 -16.00 1.92 61.88
CA GLN A 97 -15.18 2.39 60.74
C GLN A 97 -14.69 1.22 59.89
N ALA A 98 -15.09 1.19 58.61
CA ALA A 98 -14.44 0.36 57.60
C ALA A 98 -13.28 1.15 56.97
N ASP A 99 -12.05 0.69 57.21
CA ASP A 99 -10.82 1.23 56.61
C ASP A 99 -10.79 0.93 55.11
N THR A 100 -11.34 1.83 54.30
CA THR A 100 -11.25 1.74 52.83
C THR A 100 -9.93 2.34 52.36
N THR A 101 -8.86 1.56 52.49
CA THR A 101 -7.60 1.86 51.80
C THR A 101 -7.89 1.95 50.29
N PRO A 102 -7.56 3.05 49.60
CA PRO A 102 -7.92 3.19 48.19
C PRO A 102 -7.18 2.14 47.36
N THR A 103 -7.93 1.25 46.71
CA THR A 103 -7.39 0.22 45.82
C THR A 103 -6.44 0.87 44.80
N PRO A 104 -5.18 0.43 44.68
CA PRO A 104 -4.24 1.08 43.78
C PRO A 104 -4.78 1.03 42.35
N VAL A 105 -4.98 2.21 41.76
CA VAL A 105 -5.45 2.34 40.37
C VAL A 105 -4.37 1.75 39.47
N VAL A 106 -4.57 0.50 39.06
CA VAL A 106 -3.68 -0.17 38.09
C VAL A 106 -3.72 0.67 36.81
N PRO A 107 -2.59 1.27 36.38
CA PRO A 107 -2.59 2.14 35.21
C PRO A 107 -3.02 1.32 33.99
N ALA A 108 -4.05 1.81 33.30
CA ALA A 108 -4.62 1.13 32.14
C ALA A 108 -3.51 0.79 31.13
N ARG A 109 -3.43 -0.48 30.72
CA ARG A 109 -2.33 -0.96 29.86
C ARG A 109 -2.29 -0.14 28.57
N ARG A 110 -1.15 0.51 28.31
CA ARG A 110 -0.91 1.27 27.08
C ARG A 110 -1.15 0.39 25.85
N LEU A 111 -1.81 0.97 24.86
CA LEU A 111 -2.10 0.30 23.59
C LEU A 111 -0.79 0.04 22.84
N ARG A 112 -0.56 -1.20 22.42
CA ARG A 112 0.66 -1.58 21.71
C ARG A 112 0.45 -1.53 20.21
N VAL A 113 1.20 -0.67 19.54
CA VAL A 113 1.14 -0.46 18.09
C VAL A 113 2.44 -0.94 17.46
N ALA A 114 2.35 -1.90 16.55
CA ALA A 114 3.47 -2.32 15.70
C ALA A 114 3.29 -1.72 14.30
N VAL A 115 4.25 -0.93 13.83
CA VAL A 115 4.28 -0.41 12.45
C VAL A 115 5.21 -1.29 11.64
N VAL A 116 4.69 -1.93 10.60
CA VAL A 116 5.42 -2.79 9.66
C VAL A 116 5.66 -2.00 8.38
N VAL A 117 6.92 -1.89 7.96
CA VAL A 117 7.32 -1.08 6.79
C VAL A 117 8.36 -1.81 5.95
N HIS A 118 8.32 -1.63 4.64
CA HIS A 118 9.39 -2.11 3.77
C HIS A 118 10.56 -1.11 3.64
N THR A 119 10.26 0.19 3.56
CA THR A 119 11.25 1.23 3.20
C THR A 119 11.06 2.49 4.03
N TRP A 120 12.15 3.10 4.48
CA TRP A 120 12.11 4.42 5.12
C TRP A 120 11.95 5.53 4.07
N ILE A 121 10.77 6.15 4.00
CA ILE A 121 10.42 7.21 3.05
C ILE A 121 9.76 8.42 3.75
N PRO A 122 9.72 9.60 3.11
CA PRO A 122 9.00 10.77 3.65
C PRO A 122 7.54 10.52 4.01
N SER A 123 6.77 9.80 3.17
CA SER A 123 5.35 9.51 3.43
C SER A 123 5.12 8.81 4.77
N LEU A 124 5.87 7.73 5.04
CA LEU A 124 5.87 7.04 6.33
C LEU A 124 6.09 7.98 7.52
N VAL A 125 7.03 8.93 7.39
CA VAL A 125 7.35 9.87 8.47
C VAL A 125 6.19 10.83 8.72
N ILE A 126 5.57 11.34 7.65
CA ILE A 126 4.49 12.34 7.71
C ILE A 126 3.15 11.68 8.09
N GLY A 127 2.74 10.62 7.40
CA GLY A 127 1.43 10.00 7.61
C GLY A 127 1.32 9.19 8.91
N VAL A 128 2.37 8.43 9.24
CA VAL A 128 2.39 7.49 10.38
C VAL A 128 3.26 7.98 11.54
N LEU A 129 4.57 8.13 11.33
CA LEU A 129 5.51 8.11 12.46
C LEU A 129 5.51 9.39 13.29
N ALA A 130 5.36 10.57 12.68
CA ALA A 130 5.29 11.83 13.41
C ALA A 130 4.08 11.90 14.37
N PRO A 131 2.81 11.70 13.92
CA PRO A 131 1.67 11.73 14.83
C PRO A 131 1.69 10.57 15.85
N LEU A 132 2.04 9.34 15.46
CA LEU A 132 2.18 8.23 16.44
C LEU A 132 3.31 8.47 17.45
N SER A 133 4.38 9.19 17.07
CA SER A 133 5.44 9.57 18.01
C SER A 133 4.96 10.60 19.03
N ILE A 134 4.04 11.49 18.66
CA ILE A 134 3.40 12.42 19.61
C ILE A 134 2.51 11.65 20.59
N LEU A 135 1.66 10.73 20.11
CA LEU A 135 0.84 9.85 20.99
C LEU A 135 1.71 9.01 21.94
N ARG A 136 2.87 8.53 21.48
CA ARG A 136 3.85 7.84 22.33
C ARG A 136 4.46 8.77 23.39
N GLN A 137 4.83 10.00 23.02
CA GLN A 137 5.37 10.99 23.96
C GLN A 137 4.35 11.40 25.03
N GLN A 138 3.08 11.49 24.64
CA GLN A 138 1.93 11.67 25.55
C GLN A 138 1.63 10.41 26.40
N GLY A 139 2.38 9.31 26.24
CA GLY A 139 2.22 8.08 27.02
C GLY A 139 0.96 7.27 26.68
N ARG A 140 0.29 7.55 25.56
CA ARG A 140 -0.98 6.91 25.16
C ARG A 140 -0.77 5.55 24.52
N ILE A 141 0.34 5.39 23.77
CA ILE A 141 0.70 4.15 23.08
C ILE A 141 2.15 3.71 23.38
N GLU A 142 2.39 2.41 23.28
CA GLU A 142 3.72 1.81 23.08
C GLU A 142 3.90 1.57 21.58
N LEU A 143 4.97 2.11 20.97
CA LEU A 143 5.21 2.02 19.52
C LEU A 143 6.45 1.17 19.22
N ARG A 144 6.33 0.18 18.32
CA ARG A 144 7.46 -0.55 17.71
C ARG A 144 7.42 -0.40 16.19
N LEU A 145 8.49 0.10 15.60
CA LEU A 145 8.71 0.06 14.15
C LEU A 145 9.53 -1.18 13.79
N VAL A 146 9.08 -1.92 12.78
CA VAL A 146 9.77 -3.12 12.26
C VAL A 146 9.83 -3.13 10.74
N ASP A 147 10.98 -3.55 10.24
CA ASP A 147 11.25 -3.81 8.82
C ASP A 147 10.60 -5.15 8.41
N SER A 148 9.77 -5.14 7.37
CA SER A 148 9.08 -6.32 6.83
C SER A 148 10.03 -7.37 6.27
N LEU A 149 11.25 -6.99 5.87
CA LEU A 149 12.32 -7.90 5.47
C LEU A 149 12.84 -8.76 6.62
N ARG A 150 12.67 -8.29 7.88
CA ARG A 150 13.10 -9.00 9.08
C ARG A 150 11.96 -9.85 9.64
N SER A 151 11.45 -10.79 8.85
CA SER A 151 10.20 -11.53 9.10
C SER A 151 10.04 -12.06 10.53
N GLN A 152 11.10 -12.58 11.15
CA GLN A 152 11.04 -13.07 12.54
C GLN A 152 10.85 -11.95 13.58
N ARG A 153 11.45 -10.77 13.37
CA ARG A 153 11.22 -9.59 14.22
C ARG A 153 9.83 -9.00 13.96
N ALA A 154 9.38 -8.97 12.71
CA ALA A 154 8.02 -8.55 12.36
C ALA A 154 6.97 -9.45 13.04
N ARG A 155 7.10 -10.78 12.92
CA ARG A 155 6.30 -11.78 13.66
C ARG A 155 6.26 -11.55 15.17
N ALA A 156 7.42 -11.29 15.78
CA ALA A 156 7.50 -11.02 17.21
C ALA A 156 6.78 -9.71 17.60
N ALA A 157 6.85 -8.67 16.76
CA ALA A 157 6.14 -7.42 16.96
C ALA A 157 4.62 -7.58 16.80
N ILE A 158 4.15 -8.29 15.77
CA ILE A 158 2.74 -8.63 15.54
C ILE A 158 2.16 -9.40 16.73
N LYS A 159 2.88 -10.40 17.27
CA LYS A 159 2.44 -11.13 18.46
C LYS A 159 2.30 -10.23 19.69
N TRP A 160 3.24 -9.30 19.87
CA TRP A 160 3.28 -8.35 21.00
C TRP A 160 2.22 -7.24 20.92
N SER A 161 1.82 -6.80 19.72
CA SER A 161 0.95 -5.64 19.54
C SER A 161 -0.53 -5.94 19.72
N ASP A 162 -1.33 -4.90 19.88
CA ASP A 162 -2.79 -4.92 19.84
C ASP A 162 -3.30 -4.51 18.45
N VAL A 163 -2.63 -3.51 17.86
CA VAL A 163 -2.83 -3.01 16.50
C VAL A 163 -1.55 -3.18 15.69
N VAL A 164 -1.69 -3.58 14.43
CA VAL A 164 -0.61 -3.59 13.43
C VAL A 164 -0.91 -2.55 12.36
N VAL A 165 0.02 -1.65 12.08
CA VAL A 165 -0.07 -0.65 11.01
C VAL A 165 0.83 -1.10 9.86
N PHE A 166 0.32 -1.11 8.63
CA PHE A 166 1.09 -1.34 7.42
C PHE A 166 1.11 -0.08 6.55
N ASP A 167 2.29 0.43 6.24
CA ASP A 167 2.47 1.62 5.38
C ASP A 167 2.80 1.20 3.94
N ARG A 168 1.91 1.54 3.00
CA ARG A 168 2.03 1.32 1.55
C ARG A 168 2.38 -0.11 1.12
N SER A 169 2.19 -1.07 2.02
CA SER A 169 2.53 -2.48 1.81
C SER A 169 1.84 -3.04 0.56
N ASN A 170 2.62 -3.70 -0.28
CA ASN A 170 2.17 -4.21 -1.57
C ASN A 170 3.00 -5.40 -2.08
N ASP A 171 3.79 -6.06 -1.24
CA ASP A 171 4.54 -7.26 -1.63
C ASP A 171 4.06 -8.57 -0.95
N ARG A 172 4.51 -9.72 -1.50
CA ARG A 172 4.14 -11.07 -1.03
C ARG A 172 4.60 -11.37 0.40
N ARG A 173 5.64 -10.70 0.92
CA ARG A 173 6.15 -10.87 2.30
C ARG A 173 5.27 -10.13 3.27
N GLU A 174 4.90 -8.90 2.95
CA GLU A 174 3.98 -8.09 3.75
C GLU A 174 2.59 -8.72 3.78
N LEU A 175 2.13 -9.28 2.66
CA LEU A 175 0.89 -10.04 2.57
C LEU A 175 0.87 -11.25 3.53
N LYS A 176 1.98 -11.98 3.66
CA LYS A 176 2.11 -13.04 4.69
C LYS A 176 2.04 -12.48 6.11
N LEU A 177 2.57 -11.29 6.37
CA LEU A 177 2.50 -10.62 7.68
C LEU A 177 1.08 -10.11 7.99
N LEU A 178 0.33 -9.65 6.99
CA LEU A 178 -1.10 -9.33 7.10
C LEU A 178 -1.89 -10.57 7.53
N TYR A 179 -1.71 -11.68 6.80
CA TYR A 179 -2.34 -12.96 7.11
C TYR A 179 -2.01 -13.46 8.52
N GLU A 180 -0.75 -13.40 8.92
CA GLU A 180 -0.33 -13.73 10.29
C GLU A 180 -0.98 -12.80 11.33
N SER A 181 -1.15 -11.51 11.03
CA SER A 181 -1.85 -10.56 11.90
C SER A 181 -3.33 -10.94 12.07
N LYS A 182 -4.03 -11.31 10.99
CA LYS A 182 -5.41 -11.78 11.07
C LYS A 182 -5.51 -13.13 11.81
N ILE A 183 -4.64 -14.10 11.54
CA ILE A 183 -4.58 -15.38 12.28
C ILE A 183 -4.40 -15.15 13.80
N ASN A 184 -3.55 -14.19 14.19
CA ASN A 184 -3.33 -13.80 15.59
C ASN A 184 -4.43 -12.85 16.13
N ARG A 185 -5.54 -12.68 15.41
CA ARG A 185 -6.70 -11.81 15.74
C ARG A 185 -6.31 -10.38 16.10
N LYS A 186 -5.30 -9.83 15.43
CA LYS A 186 -4.87 -8.43 15.60
C LYS A 186 -5.75 -7.50 14.80
N ARG A 187 -5.92 -6.27 15.30
CA ARG A 187 -6.47 -5.16 14.50
C ARG A 187 -5.41 -4.72 13.51
N VAL A 188 -5.81 -4.45 12.28
CA VAL A 188 -4.92 -4.03 11.21
C VAL A 188 -5.39 -2.69 10.67
N ILE A 189 -4.50 -1.69 10.68
CA ILE A 189 -4.68 -0.43 9.97
C ILE A 189 -3.77 -0.46 8.75
N TYR A 190 -4.30 -0.19 7.57
CA TYR A 190 -3.52 -0.05 6.34
C TYR A 190 -3.49 1.41 5.91
N GLU A 191 -2.32 1.93 5.59
CA GLU A 191 -2.12 3.30 5.16
C GLU A 191 -1.56 3.36 3.74
N ILE A 192 -2.16 4.19 2.89
CA ILE A 192 -1.80 4.31 1.48
C ILE A 192 -2.09 5.73 0.96
N ASP A 193 -1.04 6.42 0.51
CA ASP A 193 -1.03 7.84 0.08
C ASP A 193 -0.93 8.04 -1.44
N ASP A 194 -0.47 7.03 -2.18
CA ASP A 194 -0.38 7.03 -3.64
C ASP A 194 -1.36 5.99 -4.24
N ASN A 195 -2.05 6.38 -5.30
CA ASN A 195 -2.95 5.49 -6.03
C ASN A 195 -2.20 4.54 -6.97
N PHE A 196 -1.60 3.51 -6.39
CA PHE A 196 -0.86 2.47 -7.11
C PHE A 196 -1.65 1.77 -8.22
N LEU A 197 -2.99 1.76 -8.15
CA LEU A 197 -3.86 1.16 -9.17
C LEU A 197 -3.81 1.93 -10.50
N GLU A 198 -3.58 3.25 -10.45
CA GLU A 198 -3.71 4.16 -11.59
C GLU A 198 -2.39 4.69 -12.18
N ILE A 199 -1.23 4.38 -11.58
CA ILE A 199 0.08 4.92 -12.02
C ILE A 199 0.26 4.80 -13.56
N PRO A 200 0.62 5.89 -14.27
CA PRO A 200 0.88 5.83 -15.72
C PRO A 200 2.06 4.90 -16.05
N GLN A 201 1.85 3.91 -16.93
CA GLN A 201 2.82 2.83 -17.18
C GLN A 201 3.99 3.21 -18.12
N SER A 202 4.27 4.51 -18.27
CA SER A 202 5.32 5.04 -19.15
C SER A 202 6.73 4.61 -18.77
N THR A 203 7.03 4.47 -17.47
CA THR A 203 8.37 4.11 -16.98
C THR A 203 8.47 2.64 -16.52
N PRO A 204 9.67 2.02 -16.54
CA PRO A 204 9.88 0.68 -15.98
C PRO A 204 9.47 0.59 -14.50
N ALA A 205 9.75 1.63 -13.71
CA ALA A 205 9.37 1.69 -12.30
C ALA A 205 7.83 1.70 -12.11
N ALA A 206 7.10 2.44 -12.94
CA ALA A 206 5.64 2.41 -12.94
C ALA A 206 5.08 1.05 -13.37
N ARG A 207 5.64 0.44 -14.42
CA ARG A 207 5.31 -0.94 -14.82
C ARG A 207 5.65 -1.98 -13.74
N ALA A 208 6.64 -1.71 -12.89
CA ALA A 208 6.98 -2.55 -11.74
C ALA A 208 6.03 -2.34 -10.55
N ALA A 209 5.50 -1.13 -10.36
CA ALA A 209 4.49 -0.81 -9.36
C ALA A 209 3.11 -1.41 -9.70
N ARG A 210 2.70 -1.35 -10.99
CA ARG A 210 1.45 -1.96 -11.50
C ARG A 210 1.56 -3.45 -11.87
N ARG A 211 2.55 -4.17 -11.32
CA ARG A 211 2.60 -5.64 -11.44
C ARG A 211 1.39 -6.25 -10.74
N TYR A 212 0.74 -7.24 -11.37
CA TYR A 212 -0.51 -7.84 -10.88
C TYR A 212 -0.45 -8.22 -9.38
N TYR A 213 0.63 -8.85 -8.92
CA TYR A 213 0.75 -9.23 -7.50
C TYR A 213 0.74 -8.05 -6.53
N ARG A 214 1.24 -6.88 -6.93
CA ARG A 214 1.23 -5.68 -6.08
C ARG A 214 -0.17 -5.11 -5.97
N LEU A 215 -0.88 -5.04 -7.10
CA LEU A 215 -2.27 -4.56 -7.14
C LEU A 215 -3.21 -5.51 -6.39
N HIS A 216 -3.01 -6.82 -6.52
CA HIS A 216 -3.68 -7.82 -5.70
C HIS A 216 -3.34 -7.63 -4.20
N ALA A 217 -2.07 -7.53 -3.82
CA ALA A 217 -1.69 -7.31 -2.42
C ALA A 217 -2.34 -6.05 -1.83
N ILE A 218 -2.32 -4.92 -2.56
CA ILE A 218 -3.02 -3.68 -2.17
C ILE A 218 -4.51 -3.95 -1.94
N LYS A 219 -5.19 -4.63 -2.87
CA LYS A 219 -6.60 -4.98 -2.71
C LYS A 219 -6.86 -5.86 -1.48
N VAL A 220 -6.01 -6.84 -1.20
CA VAL A 220 -6.16 -7.68 0.01
C VAL A 220 -5.92 -6.87 1.28
N PHE A 221 -4.96 -5.94 1.27
CA PHE A 221 -4.77 -4.97 2.35
C PHE A 221 -6.01 -4.08 2.55
N MET A 222 -6.62 -3.56 1.48
CA MET A 222 -7.88 -2.81 1.55
C MET A 222 -9.02 -3.64 2.18
N GLN A 223 -9.13 -4.91 1.78
CA GLN A 223 -10.24 -5.80 2.16
C GLN A 223 -10.13 -6.41 3.55
N LEU A 224 -8.92 -6.77 4.01
CA LEU A 224 -8.72 -7.46 5.28
C LEU A 224 -8.38 -6.53 6.45
N SER A 225 -8.09 -5.24 6.18
CA SER A 225 -7.82 -4.27 7.24
C SER A 225 -9.09 -3.87 8.00
N ASP A 226 -8.92 -3.60 9.28
CA ASP A 226 -9.93 -3.10 10.20
C ASP A 226 -10.21 -1.61 10.00
N LEU A 227 -9.25 -0.89 9.42
CA LEU A 227 -9.40 0.47 8.90
C LEU A 227 -8.36 0.70 7.79
N VAL A 228 -8.76 1.43 6.75
CA VAL A 228 -7.86 1.96 5.71
C VAL A 228 -7.77 3.48 5.84
N ARG A 229 -6.54 3.99 5.88
CA ARG A 229 -6.22 5.42 5.83
C ARG A 229 -5.80 5.77 4.41
N VAL A 230 -6.61 6.59 3.75
CA VAL A 230 -6.32 7.18 2.44
C VAL A 230 -6.22 8.70 2.58
N TYR A 231 -5.75 9.40 1.54
CA TYR A 231 -5.48 10.84 1.62
C TYR A 231 -6.15 11.69 0.53
N SER A 232 -7.10 11.12 -0.23
CA SER A 232 -7.94 11.87 -1.17
C SER A 232 -9.36 11.27 -1.26
N PRO A 233 -10.38 12.08 -1.61
CA PRO A 233 -11.74 11.58 -1.84
C PRO A 233 -11.83 10.51 -2.94
N LEU A 234 -10.97 10.58 -3.96
CA LEU A 234 -10.89 9.57 -5.02
C LEU A 234 -10.42 8.22 -4.49
N MET A 235 -9.36 8.20 -3.68
CA MET A 235 -8.91 6.96 -3.04
C MET A 235 -9.92 6.43 -2.01
N LEU A 236 -10.71 7.31 -1.37
CA LEU A 236 -11.80 6.90 -0.48
C LEU A 236 -12.91 6.18 -1.25
N ALA A 237 -13.30 6.70 -2.43
CA ALA A 237 -14.27 6.05 -3.30
C ALA A 237 -13.76 4.67 -3.77
N GLN A 238 -12.54 4.61 -4.31
CA GLN A 238 -11.94 3.35 -4.76
C GLN A 238 -11.75 2.33 -3.62
N ALA A 239 -11.39 2.76 -2.42
CA ALA A 239 -11.30 1.87 -1.26
C ALA A 239 -12.69 1.29 -0.90
N ARG A 240 -13.74 2.11 -0.90
CA ARG A 240 -15.13 1.68 -0.65
C ARG A 240 -15.68 0.76 -1.73
N GLU A 241 -15.35 0.99 -3.01
CA GLU A 241 -15.64 0.06 -4.12
C GLU A 241 -15.00 -1.33 -3.92
N MET A 242 -13.90 -1.40 -3.17
CA MET A 242 -13.26 -2.65 -2.77
C MET A 242 -13.81 -3.25 -1.46
N ASP A 243 -14.87 -2.70 -0.87
CA ASP A 243 -15.42 -3.07 0.45
C ASP A 243 -14.44 -2.73 1.62
N ALA A 244 -13.61 -1.70 1.50
CA ALA A 244 -12.80 -1.24 2.63
C ALA A 244 -13.60 -0.32 3.59
N ASP A 245 -13.45 -0.54 4.90
CA ASP A 245 -13.76 0.51 5.87
C ASP A 245 -12.61 1.53 5.82
N ALA A 246 -12.88 2.70 5.24
CA ALA A 246 -11.87 3.66 4.83
C ALA A 246 -12.23 5.08 5.24
N VAL A 247 -11.19 5.85 5.62
CA VAL A 247 -11.27 7.26 6.03
C VAL A 247 -10.23 8.10 5.29
N VAL A 248 -10.56 9.36 5.00
CA VAL A 248 -9.58 10.34 4.54
C VAL A 248 -8.86 10.90 5.77
N ALA A 249 -7.60 10.52 5.92
CA ALA A 249 -6.76 10.99 7.02
C ALA A 249 -6.43 12.48 6.85
N PRO A 250 -6.50 13.29 7.92
CA PRO A 250 -6.22 14.72 7.83
C PRO A 250 -4.74 14.97 7.55
N THR A 251 -4.47 15.83 6.58
CA THR A 251 -3.12 16.26 6.21
C THR A 251 -2.70 17.49 7.02
N TYR A 252 -1.38 17.69 7.18
CA TYR A 252 -0.86 18.76 8.04
C TYR A 252 0.49 19.32 7.56
N PHE A 253 0.88 20.50 8.06
CA PHE A 253 2.22 21.05 7.99
C PHE A 253 2.80 21.13 9.42
N ASP A 254 3.95 20.48 9.67
CA ASP A 254 4.59 20.56 10.98
C ASP A 254 5.36 21.88 11.12
N ARG A 255 4.73 22.83 11.82
CA ARG A 255 5.29 24.14 12.14
C ARG A 255 6.60 24.04 12.94
N ALA A 256 6.82 22.96 13.70
CA ALA A 256 8.05 22.75 14.47
C ALA A 256 9.30 22.60 13.58
N LEU A 257 9.13 22.19 12.31
CA LEU A 257 10.22 22.11 11.33
C LEU A 257 10.87 23.48 11.05
N ILE A 258 10.11 24.58 11.17
CA ILE A 258 10.58 25.94 10.91
C ILE A 258 10.60 26.84 12.14
N ALA A 259 9.90 26.49 13.23
CA ALA A 259 9.69 27.36 14.40
C ALA A 259 10.97 27.94 15.04
N ASN A 260 12.08 27.18 15.06
CA ASN A 260 13.35 27.62 15.63
C ASN A 260 14.33 28.21 14.59
N ARG A 261 13.86 28.51 13.38
CA ARG A 261 14.68 29.06 12.29
C ARG A 261 14.31 30.51 12.09
N ARG A 262 15.33 31.37 11.97
CA ARG A 262 15.11 32.77 11.57
C ARG A 262 14.41 32.77 10.20
N PRO A 263 13.40 33.63 9.97
CA PRO A 263 12.87 33.80 8.64
C PRO A 263 14.01 34.20 7.69
N PRO A 264 14.02 33.68 6.46
CA PRO A 264 15.05 34.00 5.51
C PRO A 264 15.11 35.52 5.29
N ARG A 265 16.33 36.07 5.24
CA ARG A 265 16.50 37.48 4.87
C ARG A 265 16.18 37.65 3.38
N PRO A 266 15.52 38.75 2.98
CA PRO A 266 15.43 39.13 1.57
C PRO A 266 16.81 39.11 0.91
N ALA A 267 16.87 38.79 -0.38
CA ALA A 267 18.11 38.93 -1.12
C ALA A 267 18.64 40.37 -0.98
N PRO A 268 19.92 40.59 -0.67
CA PRO A 268 20.46 41.93 -0.54
C PRO A 268 20.30 42.66 -1.87
N ALA A 269 19.62 43.82 -1.85
CA ALA A 269 19.43 44.63 -3.03
C ALA A 269 20.80 45.03 -3.60
N ARG A 270 21.08 44.64 -4.85
CA ARG A 270 22.26 45.10 -5.59
C ARG A 270 21.99 46.56 -5.99
N LYS A 271 22.96 47.46 -5.78
CA LYS A 271 22.80 48.89 -6.16
C LYS A 271 22.38 49.00 -7.64
N GLY A 272 21.28 49.68 -7.91
CA GLY A 272 20.76 49.90 -9.27
C GLY A 272 20.04 48.72 -9.93
N LEU A 273 19.86 47.58 -9.24
CA LEU A 273 19.13 46.41 -9.75
C LEU A 273 17.98 46.05 -8.79
N PRO A 274 16.82 45.59 -9.29
CA PRO A 274 15.77 45.07 -8.43
C PRO A 274 16.24 43.83 -7.65
N PRO A 275 15.57 43.50 -6.53
CA PRO A 275 15.91 42.33 -5.74
C PRO A 275 15.78 41.05 -6.58
N LEU A 276 16.75 40.15 -6.39
CA LEU A 276 16.75 38.82 -6.98
C LEU A 276 15.54 38.01 -6.47
N VAL A 277 14.79 37.40 -7.39
CA VAL A 277 13.65 36.53 -7.09
C VAL A 277 14.08 35.06 -7.17
N ARG A 278 13.91 34.31 -6.09
CA ARG A 278 14.23 32.87 -6.04
C ARG A 278 13.01 32.03 -6.32
N ILE A 279 13.10 31.24 -7.39
CA ILE A 279 12.07 30.31 -7.86
C ILE A 279 12.52 28.89 -7.45
N ALA A 280 11.61 28.05 -6.96
CA ALA A 280 11.92 26.66 -6.63
C ALA A 280 10.98 25.67 -7.31
N TYR A 281 11.54 24.59 -7.86
CA TYR A 281 10.78 23.37 -8.13
C TYR A 281 11.22 22.28 -7.13
N PRO A 282 10.57 22.19 -5.95
CA PRO A 282 10.96 21.32 -4.84
C PRO A 282 10.54 19.85 -5.04
N SER A 283 11.04 19.22 -6.11
CA SER A 283 10.86 17.80 -6.39
C SER A 283 12.17 17.13 -6.80
N ALA A 284 12.41 15.92 -6.25
CA ALA A 284 13.55 15.05 -6.56
C ALA A 284 13.20 13.85 -7.45
N ARG A 285 11.94 13.75 -7.92
CA ARG A 285 11.46 12.65 -8.77
C ARG A 285 11.05 13.17 -10.15
N THR A 286 11.42 12.44 -11.19
CA THR A 286 10.80 12.58 -12.51
C THR A 286 9.51 11.78 -12.53
N ASP A 287 8.41 12.45 -12.21
CA ASP A 287 7.08 11.85 -12.07
C ASP A 287 6.39 11.67 -13.44
N GLU A 288 6.63 12.56 -14.41
CA GLU A 288 6.15 12.42 -15.79
C GLU A 288 6.97 13.30 -16.77
N ILE A 289 7.29 12.78 -17.96
CA ILE A 289 8.25 13.38 -18.90
C ILE A 289 7.63 14.53 -19.71
N ARG A 290 6.36 14.44 -20.10
CA ARG A 290 5.65 15.51 -20.83
C ARG A 290 5.47 16.74 -19.94
N LEU A 291 5.05 16.52 -18.69
CA LEU A 291 4.89 17.59 -17.69
C LEU A 291 6.22 18.30 -17.42
N GLU A 292 7.31 17.55 -17.22
CA GLU A 292 8.62 18.14 -17.00
C GLU A 292 9.17 18.86 -18.24
N ARG A 293 8.97 18.32 -19.45
CA ARG A 293 9.37 19.01 -20.69
C ARG A 293 8.67 20.36 -20.86
N MET A 294 7.36 20.41 -20.59
CA MET A 294 6.58 21.64 -20.61
C MET A 294 7.12 22.65 -19.59
N LEU A 295 7.31 22.23 -18.33
CA LEU A 295 7.79 23.14 -17.29
C LEU A 295 9.22 23.62 -17.54
N TYR A 296 10.12 22.77 -18.03
CA TYR A 296 11.50 23.17 -18.31
C TYR A 296 11.61 24.15 -19.49
N GLU A 297 10.74 24.05 -20.51
CA GLU A 297 10.71 25.08 -21.56
C GLU A 297 10.20 26.42 -21.02
N ALA A 298 9.16 26.42 -20.18
CA ALA A 298 8.69 27.64 -19.52
C ALA A 298 9.79 28.26 -18.63
N LEU A 299 10.47 27.43 -17.82
CA LEU A 299 11.58 27.87 -16.97
C LEU A 299 12.78 28.39 -17.79
N ARG A 300 13.06 27.80 -18.96
CA ARG A 300 14.11 28.27 -19.88
C ARG A 300 13.80 29.68 -20.38
N GLN A 301 12.55 29.94 -20.78
CA GLN A 301 12.10 31.26 -21.20
C GLN A 301 12.20 32.27 -20.05
N ILE A 302 11.71 31.93 -18.85
CA ILE A 302 11.83 32.77 -17.65
C ILE A 302 13.29 33.14 -17.32
N LEU A 303 14.21 32.16 -17.36
CA LEU A 303 15.63 32.38 -17.07
C LEU A 303 16.31 33.31 -18.10
N MET A 304 15.88 33.27 -19.37
CA MET A 304 16.39 34.13 -20.43
C MET A 304 15.78 35.54 -20.38
N THR A 305 14.46 35.65 -20.25
CA THR A 305 13.75 36.95 -20.20
C THR A 305 14.12 37.76 -18.95
N HIS A 306 14.36 37.09 -17.82
CA HIS A 306 14.69 37.73 -16.55
C HIS A 306 16.15 37.48 -16.11
N GLU A 307 17.09 37.36 -17.07
CA GLU A 307 18.50 37.04 -16.77
C GLU A 307 19.08 37.99 -15.70
N GLY A 308 19.75 37.40 -14.69
CA GLY A 308 20.36 38.15 -13.58
C GLY A 308 19.38 38.69 -12.53
N ARG A 309 18.06 38.58 -12.76
CA ARG A 309 16.98 38.89 -11.79
C ARG A 309 16.39 37.65 -11.12
N VAL A 310 16.53 36.45 -11.70
CA VAL A 310 16.00 35.20 -11.14
C VAL A 310 17.08 34.16 -10.82
N GLU A 311 16.84 33.37 -9.77
CA GLU A 311 17.55 32.11 -9.49
C GLU A 311 16.54 30.96 -9.43
N LEU A 312 16.81 29.85 -10.13
CA LEU A 312 15.99 28.64 -10.13
C LEU A 312 16.64 27.54 -9.28
N HIS A 313 15.99 27.15 -8.19
CA HIS A 313 16.44 26.15 -7.24
C HIS A 313 15.81 24.77 -7.53
N LEU A 314 16.66 23.77 -7.76
CA LEU A 314 16.28 22.39 -8.10
C LEU A 314 16.91 21.37 -7.13
N TRP A 315 16.16 20.36 -6.70
CA TRP A 315 16.67 19.25 -5.85
C TRP A 315 16.81 17.96 -6.67
N ARG A 316 17.60 18.02 -7.74
CA ARG A 316 17.76 16.95 -8.74
C ARG A 316 19.00 17.23 -9.59
N GLN A 317 19.42 16.28 -10.42
CA GLN A 317 20.38 16.58 -11.49
C GLN A 317 19.83 17.69 -12.41
N CYS A 318 20.69 18.55 -12.94
CA CYS A 318 20.27 19.63 -13.84
C CYS A 318 19.62 19.01 -15.09
N PRO A 319 18.37 19.39 -15.45
CA PRO A 319 17.75 18.94 -16.69
C PRO A 319 18.58 19.39 -17.91
N PRO A 320 18.69 18.57 -18.99
CA PRO A 320 19.48 18.93 -20.17
C PRO A 320 19.07 20.27 -20.80
N GLY A 321 17.77 20.57 -20.86
CA GLY A 321 17.25 21.84 -21.42
C GLY A 321 17.54 23.09 -20.56
N LEU A 322 18.09 22.92 -19.36
CA LEU A 322 18.49 24.01 -18.46
C LEU A 322 20.01 24.07 -18.24
N LEU A 323 20.78 23.16 -18.86
CA LEU A 323 22.22 23.05 -18.66
C LEU A 323 22.94 24.28 -19.23
N GLY A 324 23.81 24.89 -18.43
CA GLY A 324 24.59 26.08 -18.82
C GLY A 324 23.84 27.42 -18.73
N LEU A 325 22.54 27.43 -18.42
CA LEU A 325 21.80 28.66 -18.17
C LEU A 325 22.24 29.30 -16.85
N ARG A 326 22.41 30.63 -16.87
CA ARG A 326 22.68 31.42 -15.67
C ARG A 326 21.47 31.40 -14.73
N GLY A 327 21.72 31.47 -13.43
CA GLY A 327 20.69 31.44 -12.39
C GLY A 327 20.19 30.04 -12.00
N VAL A 328 20.61 28.95 -12.67
CA VAL A 328 20.23 27.59 -12.26
C VAL A 328 21.09 27.12 -11.08
N VAL A 329 20.45 26.78 -9.96
CA VAL A 329 21.08 26.33 -8.71
C VAL A 329 20.59 24.92 -8.34
N VAL A 330 21.50 23.95 -8.36
CA VAL A 330 21.21 22.55 -8.01
C VAL A 330 21.60 22.25 -6.56
N HIS A 331 20.67 21.65 -5.82
CA HIS A 331 20.79 21.25 -4.42
C HIS A 331 20.82 19.71 -4.28
N PRO A 332 21.56 19.17 -3.29
CA PRO A 332 21.57 17.73 -3.03
C PRO A 332 20.20 17.23 -2.54
N VAL A 333 19.81 16.04 -3.02
CA VAL A 333 18.58 15.36 -2.60
C VAL A 333 18.71 14.89 -1.14
N SER A 334 17.79 15.30 -0.27
CA SER A 334 17.68 14.77 1.09
C SER A 334 16.64 13.66 1.17
N ARG A 335 17.00 12.52 1.78
CA ARG A 335 16.06 11.45 2.15
C ARG A 335 15.28 11.73 3.45
N SER A 336 15.69 12.73 4.22
CA SER A 336 14.98 13.22 5.40
C SER A 336 14.14 14.43 5.02
N TYR A 337 12.82 14.30 5.18
CA TYR A 337 11.86 15.39 4.97
C TYR A 337 12.14 16.57 5.90
N ASP A 338 12.38 16.31 7.19
CA ASP A 338 12.72 17.33 8.18
C ASP A 338 13.93 18.16 7.74
N ARG A 339 15.04 17.50 7.36
CA ARG A 339 16.26 18.19 6.88
C ARG A 339 16.01 18.93 5.58
N PHE A 340 15.18 18.40 4.69
CA PHE A 340 14.78 19.06 3.45
C PHE A 340 14.00 20.34 3.74
N MET A 341 12.91 20.29 4.50
CA MET A 341 12.10 21.47 4.82
C MET A 341 12.90 22.53 5.60
N GLN A 342 13.80 22.08 6.47
CA GLN A 342 14.68 22.94 7.24
C GLN A 342 15.73 23.69 6.41
N SER A 343 16.25 23.08 5.33
CA SER A 343 17.15 23.77 4.40
C SER A 343 16.38 24.58 3.35
N PHE A 344 15.27 24.05 2.86
CA PHE A 344 14.36 24.71 1.93
C PHE A 344 13.86 26.06 2.47
N TYR A 345 13.34 26.08 3.69
CA TYR A 345 12.91 27.32 4.37
C TYR A 345 14.05 28.34 4.53
N ALA A 346 15.28 27.87 4.77
CA ALA A 346 16.43 28.73 4.98
C ALA A 346 16.95 29.42 3.71
N LEU A 347 16.55 28.96 2.51
CA LEU A 347 16.99 29.56 1.24
C LEU A 347 16.29 30.90 0.93
N GLY A 348 15.13 31.18 1.50
CA GLY A 348 14.34 32.36 1.13
C GLY A 348 13.89 32.29 -0.32
N ILE A 349 13.16 31.22 -0.64
CA ILE A 349 12.43 31.08 -1.90
C ILE A 349 11.26 32.05 -1.92
N ASP A 350 11.12 32.81 -3.00
CA ASP A 350 10.03 33.76 -3.21
C ASP A 350 8.83 33.12 -3.93
N ILE A 351 9.11 32.25 -4.91
CA ILE A 351 8.11 31.57 -5.76
C ILE A 351 8.33 30.05 -5.73
N GLY A 352 7.29 29.28 -5.44
CA GLY A 352 7.31 27.82 -5.45
C GLY A 352 6.45 27.24 -6.58
N LEU A 353 6.98 26.24 -7.29
CA LEU A 353 6.32 25.60 -8.43
C LEU A 353 5.86 24.20 -8.08
N ALA A 354 4.59 23.91 -8.36
CA ALA A 354 3.92 22.66 -8.02
C ALA A 354 3.18 22.07 -9.24
N PRO A 355 3.92 21.69 -10.30
CA PRO A 355 3.33 21.08 -11.49
C PRO A 355 2.73 19.71 -11.16
N LEU A 356 1.60 19.39 -11.77
CA LEU A 356 0.91 18.12 -11.65
C LEU A 356 -0.03 17.90 -12.85
N LEU A 357 -0.15 16.65 -13.32
CA LEU A 357 -1.09 16.31 -14.40
C LEU A 357 -2.50 16.09 -13.86
N ASP A 358 -3.50 16.36 -14.70
CA ASP A 358 -4.91 16.05 -14.44
C ASP A 358 -5.23 14.63 -14.95
N GLU A 359 -4.68 13.61 -14.28
CA GLU A 359 -4.96 12.19 -14.56
C GLU A 359 -5.26 11.46 -13.23
N PRO A 360 -6.00 10.33 -13.22
CA PRO A 360 -6.50 9.69 -12.00
C PRO A 360 -5.47 9.42 -10.90
N PHE A 361 -4.25 9.00 -11.27
CA PHE A 361 -3.15 8.81 -10.31
C PHE A 361 -2.77 10.10 -9.59
N TYR A 362 -2.60 11.19 -10.34
CA TYR A 362 -2.14 12.46 -9.81
C TYR A 362 -3.26 13.17 -9.05
N ASN A 363 -4.50 13.11 -9.54
CA ASN A 363 -5.68 13.61 -8.84
C ASN A 363 -5.96 12.90 -7.51
N SER A 364 -5.43 11.68 -7.34
CA SER A 364 -5.48 10.95 -6.08
C SER A 364 -4.44 11.41 -5.05
N LYS A 365 -3.46 12.24 -5.43
CA LYS A 365 -2.42 12.73 -4.51
C LYS A 365 -2.94 13.79 -3.56
N THR A 366 -2.16 14.03 -2.50
CA THR A 366 -2.44 15.08 -1.50
C THR A 366 -1.92 16.45 -1.95
N ASN A 367 -2.49 17.51 -1.37
CA ASN A 367 -2.03 18.90 -1.50
C ASN A 367 -0.67 19.20 -0.81
N LEU A 368 0.24 18.24 -0.69
CA LEU A 368 1.51 18.38 0.06
C LEU A 368 2.31 19.62 -0.38
N LYS A 369 2.37 19.93 -1.67
CA LYS A 369 3.11 21.09 -2.16
C LYS A 369 2.47 22.42 -1.76
N TYR A 370 1.15 22.49 -1.65
CA TYR A 370 0.48 23.67 -1.09
C TYR A 370 0.85 23.85 0.39
N ARG A 371 0.79 22.77 1.18
CA ARG A 371 1.20 22.77 2.60
C ARG A 371 2.67 23.13 2.80
N ASP A 372 3.58 22.56 2.01
CA ASP A 372 5.03 22.84 2.05
C ASP A 372 5.32 24.32 1.77
N LEU A 373 4.73 24.87 0.70
CA LEU A 373 4.99 26.24 0.24
C LEU A 373 4.29 27.29 1.12
N GLY A 374 2.98 27.14 1.35
CA GLY A 374 2.22 28.04 2.23
C GLY A 374 2.73 27.99 3.66
N GLY A 375 3.03 26.80 4.20
CA GLY A 375 3.61 26.65 5.54
C GLY A 375 4.93 27.40 5.73
N CYS A 376 5.74 27.49 4.68
CA CYS A 376 6.97 28.30 4.62
C CYS A 376 6.74 29.79 4.31
N GLY A 377 5.56 30.21 3.86
CA GLY A 377 5.27 31.57 3.41
C GLY A 377 5.88 31.89 2.05
N ILE A 378 5.67 31.01 1.07
CA ILE A 378 6.15 31.12 -0.31
C ILE A 378 4.95 31.27 -1.25
N ALA A 379 5.00 32.19 -2.21
CA ALA A 379 3.94 32.32 -3.21
C ALA A 379 3.98 31.13 -4.18
N GLY A 380 2.88 30.40 -4.33
CA GLY A 380 2.86 29.18 -5.14
C GLY A 380 2.18 29.35 -6.50
N VAL A 381 2.74 28.70 -7.52
CA VAL A 381 2.10 28.42 -8.81
C VAL A 381 1.85 26.92 -8.91
N TYR A 382 0.60 26.55 -9.15
CA TYR A 382 0.08 25.18 -9.06
C TYR A 382 -0.65 24.82 -10.35
N SER A 383 -0.53 23.59 -10.83
CA SER A 383 -1.37 23.12 -11.94
C SER A 383 -2.85 23.18 -11.57
N ASP A 384 -3.70 23.60 -12.50
CA ASP A 384 -5.15 23.58 -12.33
C ASP A 384 -5.68 22.14 -12.41
N CYS A 385 -5.74 21.48 -11.25
CA CYS A 385 -6.11 20.06 -11.09
C CYS A 385 -6.57 19.76 -9.66
N VAL A 386 -7.23 18.61 -9.46
CA VAL A 386 -7.99 18.26 -8.24
C VAL A 386 -7.24 18.48 -6.90
N PRO A 387 -5.94 18.12 -6.75
CA PRO A 387 -5.24 18.28 -5.47
C PRO A 387 -4.94 19.74 -5.09
N TYR A 388 -5.12 20.69 -6.02
CA TYR A 388 -4.90 22.11 -5.78
C TYR A 388 -6.17 22.94 -5.91
N THR A 389 -7.12 22.61 -6.79
CA THR A 389 -8.42 23.33 -6.89
C THR A 389 -9.22 23.28 -5.60
N GLY A 390 -9.09 22.19 -4.81
CA GLY A 390 -9.69 22.06 -3.48
C GLY A 390 -8.86 22.65 -2.32
N SER A 391 -7.79 23.41 -2.57
CA SER A 391 -6.93 23.98 -1.50
C SER A 391 -6.35 25.36 -1.82
N VAL A 392 -6.18 25.71 -3.09
CA VAL A 392 -5.69 27.00 -3.57
C VAL A 392 -6.88 27.85 -3.98
N VAL A 393 -7.01 29.04 -3.40
CA VAL A 393 -7.91 30.06 -3.93
C VAL A 393 -7.08 30.92 -4.87
N HIS A 394 -7.38 30.84 -6.17
CA HIS A 394 -6.71 31.58 -7.24
C HIS A 394 -6.64 33.08 -6.89
N GLU A 395 -5.48 33.71 -7.16
CA GLU A 395 -5.18 35.11 -6.83
C GLU A 395 -5.25 35.49 -5.34
N ARG A 396 -5.52 34.55 -4.43
CA ARG A 396 -5.55 34.81 -2.97
C ARG A 396 -4.52 34.00 -2.19
N THR A 397 -4.41 32.68 -2.41
CA THR A 397 -3.43 31.80 -1.73
C THR A 397 -2.44 31.14 -2.70
N GLY A 398 -2.51 31.50 -3.98
CA GLY A 398 -1.63 31.00 -5.04
C GLY A 398 -2.22 31.30 -6.41
N LEU A 399 -1.48 30.94 -7.46
CA LEU A 399 -2.00 30.92 -8.82
C LEU A 399 -2.26 29.47 -9.25
N LEU A 400 -3.48 29.18 -9.71
CA LEU A 400 -3.80 27.98 -10.49
C LEU A 400 -3.49 28.28 -11.95
N THR A 401 -2.82 27.37 -12.65
CA THR A 401 -2.41 27.56 -14.05
C THR A 401 -2.63 26.31 -14.90
N ALA A 402 -3.04 26.50 -16.16
CA ALA A 402 -3.15 25.42 -17.13
C ALA A 402 -1.77 24.80 -17.43
N ASN A 403 -1.75 23.53 -17.80
CA ASN A 403 -0.51 22.80 -18.11
C ASN A 403 0.02 23.08 -19.53
N SER A 404 0.23 24.36 -19.87
CA SER A 404 0.89 24.82 -21.10
C SER A 404 2.13 25.68 -20.78
N VAL A 405 3.06 25.76 -21.72
CA VAL A 405 4.30 26.56 -21.54
C VAL A 405 3.97 28.03 -21.29
N GLU A 406 3.02 28.55 -22.06
CA GLU A 406 2.56 29.93 -22.07
C GLU A 406 1.90 30.31 -20.73
N ALA A 407 1.02 29.45 -20.21
CA ALA A 407 0.30 29.66 -18.96
C ALA A 407 1.25 29.62 -17.74
N TRP A 408 2.23 28.71 -17.76
CA TRP A 408 3.29 28.67 -16.73
C TRP A 408 4.22 29.89 -16.82
N CYS A 409 4.65 30.29 -18.02
CA CYS A 409 5.41 31.52 -18.23
C CYS A 409 4.67 32.75 -17.70
N ALA A 410 3.40 32.96 -18.11
CA ALA A 410 2.60 34.10 -17.68
C ALA A 410 2.42 34.15 -16.15
N SER A 411 2.12 33.01 -15.53
CA SER A 411 1.93 32.91 -14.07
C SER A 411 3.21 33.19 -13.30
N ILE A 412 4.36 32.69 -13.77
CA ILE A 412 5.66 32.93 -13.14
C ILE A 412 6.10 34.38 -13.34
N THR A 413 6.02 34.94 -14.56
CA THR A 413 6.36 36.33 -14.87
C THR A 413 5.53 37.30 -14.02
N ARG A 414 4.21 37.10 -13.92
CA ARG A 414 3.34 37.91 -13.06
C ARG A 414 3.83 37.95 -11.61
N LEU A 415 4.24 36.82 -11.05
CA LEU A 415 4.79 36.78 -9.70
C LEU A 415 6.23 37.29 -9.59
N ILE A 416 7.02 37.35 -10.67
CA ILE A 416 8.33 38.02 -10.67
C ILE A 416 8.12 39.54 -10.59
N GLU A 417 7.26 40.07 -11.46
CA GLU A 417 7.05 41.51 -11.68
C GLU A 417 6.21 42.15 -10.57
N ASP A 418 5.14 41.50 -10.12
CA ASP A 418 4.28 42.00 -9.04
C ASP A 418 4.75 41.47 -7.67
N ALA A 419 5.54 42.29 -6.98
CA ALA A 419 6.03 42.00 -5.63
C ALA A 419 4.94 42.10 -4.55
N ASP A 420 3.86 42.85 -4.77
CA ASP A 420 2.79 43.03 -3.78
C ASP A 420 1.79 41.88 -3.83
N LEU A 421 1.39 41.44 -5.04
CA LEU A 421 0.69 40.18 -5.22
C LEU A 421 1.50 39.02 -4.64
N ARG A 422 2.80 38.91 -4.98
CA ARG A 422 3.67 37.85 -4.45
C ARG A 422 3.69 37.82 -2.92
N ARG A 423 3.82 38.97 -2.26
CA ARG A 423 3.74 39.09 -0.78
C ARG A 423 2.37 38.69 -0.24
N THR A 424 1.30 39.13 -0.89
CA THR A 424 -0.10 38.89 -0.48
C THR A 424 -0.44 37.39 -0.54
N LEU A 425 -0.13 36.73 -1.67
CA LEU A 425 -0.34 35.28 -1.83
C LEU A 425 0.43 34.48 -0.78
N ALA A 426 1.70 34.83 -0.56
CA ALA A 426 2.57 34.16 0.40
C ALA A 426 2.08 34.30 1.86
N ALA A 427 1.54 35.48 2.23
CA ALA A 427 0.98 35.73 3.55
C ALA A 427 -0.33 34.95 3.77
N ALA A 428 -1.27 35.04 2.84
CA ALA A 428 -2.57 34.38 2.93
C ALA A 428 -2.46 32.85 2.87
N ALA A 429 -1.58 32.29 2.02
CA ALA A 429 -1.30 30.86 2.00
C ALA A 429 -0.70 30.37 3.33
N ARG A 430 0.11 31.20 4.00
CA ARG A 430 0.69 30.87 5.30
C ARG A 430 -0.34 30.92 6.43
N GLU A 431 -1.21 31.91 6.41
CA GLU A 431 -2.31 32.02 7.37
C GLU A 431 -3.24 30.80 7.26
N ASP A 432 -3.72 30.51 6.05
CA ASP A 432 -4.54 29.33 5.77
C ASP A 432 -3.84 28.04 6.23
N VAL A 433 -2.58 27.83 5.84
CA VAL A 433 -1.89 26.58 6.20
C VAL A 433 -1.64 26.44 7.71
N HIS A 434 -1.33 27.54 8.41
CA HIS A 434 -1.10 27.50 9.86
C HIS A 434 -2.41 27.36 10.66
N ALA A 435 -3.54 27.76 10.10
CA ALA A 435 -4.87 27.57 10.69
C ALA A 435 -5.42 26.15 10.43
N ASN A 436 -5.41 25.70 9.17
CA ASN A 436 -6.20 24.56 8.70
C ASN A 436 -5.43 23.23 8.67
N TYR A 437 -4.12 23.23 8.41
CA TYR A 437 -3.31 22.00 8.29
C TYR A 437 -2.44 21.76 9.53
N ARG A 438 -3.07 21.64 10.69
CA ARG A 438 -2.38 21.46 11.99
C ARG A 438 -2.05 20.00 12.30
N ILE A 439 -0.82 19.71 12.76
CA ILE A 439 -0.40 18.34 13.13
C ILE A 439 -1.25 17.74 14.25
N GLU A 440 -1.78 18.57 15.16
CA GLU A 440 -2.71 18.12 16.20
C GLU A 440 -3.93 17.39 15.60
N LYS A 441 -4.43 17.77 14.42
CA LYS A 441 -5.56 17.08 13.77
C LYS A 441 -5.22 15.67 13.32
N ALA A 442 -3.97 15.43 12.87
CA ALA A 442 -3.49 14.08 12.56
C ALA A 442 -3.25 13.24 13.82
N VAL A 443 -2.86 13.86 14.94
CA VAL A 443 -2.72 13.20 16.24
C VAL A 443 -4.09 12.82 16.82
N GLU A 444 -5.06 13.74 16.78
CA GLU A 444 -6.46 13.51 17.18
C GLU A 444 -7.12 12.40 16.34
N ALA A 445 -6.94 12.43 15.02
CA ALA A 445 -7.47 11.40 14.13
C ALA A 445 -6.86 10.02 14.41
N TRP A 446 -5.53 9.90 14.46
CA TRP A 446 -4.86 8.63 14.77
C TRP A 446 -5.34 8.01 16.08
N ASP A 447 -5.56 8.82 17.10
CA ASP A 447 -6.05 8.37 18.39
C ASP A 447 -7.50 7.87 18.34
N ALA A 448 -8.39 8.64 17.70
CA ALA A 448 -9.78 8.25 17.49
C ALA A 448 -9.91 6.98 16.62
N GLU A 449 -9.06 6.85 15.60
CA GLU A 449 -8.97 5.68 14.72
C GLU A 449 -8.49 4.44 15.49
N LEU A 450 -7.43 4.58 16.31
CA LEU A 450 -6.92 3.51 17.18
C LEU A 450 -7.98 3.06 18.21
N ALA A 451 -8.71 4.00 18.81
CA ALA A 451 -9.82 3.69 19.71
C ALA A 451 -10.97 2.98 18.96
N THR A 452 -11.28 3.41 17.73
CA THR A 452 -12.34 2.84 16.89
C THR A 452 -12.05 1.40 16.47
N VAL A 453 -10.84 1.07 16.01
CA VAL A 453 -10.51 -0.32 15.67
C VAL A 453 -10.46 -1.22 16.92
N MET A 454 -10.11 -0.67 18.08
CA MET A 454 -10.07 -1.42 19.34
C MET A 454 -11.44 -1.66 19.96
N SER A 455 -12.42 -0.78 19.74
CA SER A 455 -13.81 -0.97 20.18
C SER A 455 -14.56 -2.04 19.37
N ARG A 456 -14.05 -2.39 18.18
CA ARG A 456 -14.63 -3.37 17.27
C ARG A 456 -13.96 -4.75 17.38
N PRO A 457 -14.66 -5.86 17.05
CA PRO A 457 -14.02 -7.15 16.83
C PRO A 457 -13.10 -7.07 15.60
N PRO A 458 -11.98 -7.79 15.56
CA PRO A 458 -11.11 -7.80 14.39
C PRO A 458 -11.86 -8.23 13.12
N ARG A 459 -11.74 -7.46 12.04
CA ARG A 459 -12.41 -7.72 10.75
C ARG A 459 -12.14 -9.16 10.31
N PRO A 460 -13.17 -9.97 10.01
CA PRO A 460 -12.98 -11.37 9.71
C PRO A 460 -12.22 -11.58 8.40
N TRP A 461 -11.42 -12.65 8.34
CA TRP A 461 -10.92 -13.22 7.10
C TRP A 461 -12.02 -14.15 6.57
N PRO A 462 -12.69 -13.84 5.45
CA PRO A 462 -14.02 -14.40 5.15
C PRO A 462 -14.14 -15.93 5.16
N TRP A 463 -13.10 -16.64 4.72
CA TRP A 463 -13.17 -18.07 4.42
C TRP A 463 -12.21 -18.97 5.21
N LEU A 464 -11.24 -18.39 5.93
CA LEU A 464 -10.21 -19.14 6.69
C LEU A 464 -10.62 -19.41 8.15
N TYR A 465 -11.75 -18.86 8.60
CA TYR A 465 -12.18 -18.92 10.00
C TYR A 465 -13.06 -20.11 10.38
N ALA A 466 -13.33 -21.06 9.48
CA ALA A 466 -14.02 -22.31 9.84
C ALA A 466 -13.08 -23.22 10.68
N PRO A 467 -13.32 -23.43 11.99
CA PRO A 467 -12.37 -24.14 12.84
C PRO A 467 -12.20 -25.59 12.39
N GLY A 468 -10.96 -25.99 12.12
CA GLY A 468 -10.64 -27.35 11.65
C GLY A 468 -10.83 -27.59 10.15
N ILE A 469 -11.01 -26.55 9.33
CA ILE A 469 -10.82 -26.67 7.88
C ILE A 469 -9.38 -26.29 7.55
N ILE A 470 -8.56 -27.30 7.24
CA ILE A 470 -7.27 -27.07 6.60
C ILE A 470 -7.54 -26.87 5.10
N LEU A 471 -6.98 -25.81 4.53
CA LEU A 471 -6.85 -25.67 3.08
C LEU A 471 -5.90 -26.76 2.59
N SER A 472 -6.42 -27.94 2.30
CA SER A 472 -5.66 -29.01 1.63
C SER A 472 -5.95 -28.94 0.14
N ALA A 473 -4.90 -28.64 -0.63
CA ALA A 473 -4.98 -28.51 -2.08
C ALA A 473 -4.22 -29.66 -2.77
N LEU A 474 -4.92 -30.43 -3.61
CA LEU A 474 -4.33 -31.50 -4.41
C LEU A 474 -3.94 -30.97 -5.78
N VAL A 475 -2.67 -31.14 -6.19
CA VAL A 475 -2.22 -30.80 -7.55
C VAL A 475 -2.31 -32.03 -8.45
N VAL A 476 -2.95 -31.88 -9.61
CA VAL A 476 -3.11 -32.92 -10.63
C VAL A 476 -2.40 -32.48 -11.91
N SER A 477 -1.58 -33.36 -12.46
CA SER A 477 -0.90 -33.13 -13.74
C SER A 477 -0.47 -34.44 -14.38
N SER A 478 -0.58 -34.55 -15.71
CA SER A 478 0.13 -35.60 -16.47
C SER A 478 1.59 -35.24 -16.77
N ARG A 479 1.96 -33.93 -16.74
CA ARG A 479 3.28 -33.40 -17.07
C ARG A 479 3.56 -32.09 -16.33
N THR A 480 4.54 -32.09 -15.42
CA THR A 480 5.03 -30.85 -14.80
C THR A 480 5.84 -30.00 -15.78
N ARG A 481 5.14 -29.17 -16.58
CA ARG A 481 5.80 -28.10 -17.35
C ARG A 481 6.24 -26.97 -16.43
N SER A 482 7.56 -26.85 -16.27
CA SER A 482 8.20 -25.67 -15.69
C SER A 482 8.12 -24.49 -16.66
N ILE A 483 7.96 -23.29 -16.11
CA ILE A 483 8.05 -22.06 -16.88
C ILE A 483 9.53 -21.61 -16.89
N PRO A 484 10.15 -21.36 -18.05
CA PRO A 484 11.51 -20.85 -18.10
C PRO A 484 11.60 -19.46 -17.46
N VAL A 485 12.62 -19.25 -16.63
CA VAL A 485 12.91 -17.97 -15.97
C VAL A 485 14.24 -17.47 -16.51
N PHE A 486 14.35 -16.18 -16.80
CA PHE A 486 15.61 -15.62 -17.27
C PHE A 486 16.63 -15.55 -16.13
N GLY A 487 17.80 -16.18 -16.32
CA GLY A 487 18.88 -16.19 -15.32
C GLY A 487 18.70 -17.15 -14.13
N ASP A 488 17.53 -17.75 -13.97
CA ASP A 488 17.16 -18.64 -12.86
C ASP A 488 16.74 -20.04 -13.35
N ALA A 489 16.68 -21.00 -12.43
CA ALA A 489 16.15 -22.33 -12.73
C ALA A 489 14.65 -22.27 -13.12
N PRO A 490 14.19 -23.05 -14.12
CA PRO A 490 12.78 -23.10 -14.51
C PRO A 490 11.86 -23.44 -13.33
N VAL A 491 10.79 -22.66 -13.15
CA VAL A 491 9.91 -22.77 -11.98
C VAL A 491 8.71 -23.68 -12.27
N ASP A 492 8.50 -24.68 -11.42
CA ASP A 492 7.37 -25.61 -11.47
C ASP A 492 6.06 -24.93 -11.00
N ARG A 493 5.03 -24.92 -11.86
CA ARG A 493 3.70 -24.37 -11.54
C ARG A 493 3.05 -25.03 -10.32
N SER A 494 3.30 -26.33 -10.10
CA SER A 494 2.85 -27.08 -8.92
C SER A 494 3.46 -26.50 -7.65
N ALA A 495 4.77 -26.21 -7.70
CA ALA A 495 5.48 -25.57 -6.61
C ALA A 495 4.95 -24.15 -6.37
N MET A 496 4.74 -23.33 -7.42
CA MET A 496 4.18 -21.97 -7.31
C MET A 496 2.80 -21.94 -6.63
N PHE A 497 1.93 -22.88 -6.98
CA PHE A 497 0.62 -23.02 -6.36
C PHE A 497 0.71 -23.50 -4.91
N ALA A 498 1.56 -24.50 -4.63
CA ALA A 498 1.84 -24.92 -3.26
C ALA A 498 2.37 -23.76 -2.40
N ASP A 499 3.18 -22.89 -2.99
CA ASP A 499 3.73 -21.67 -2.39
C ASP A 499 2.66 -20.58 -2.13
N ALA A 500 1.61 -20.52 -2.94
CA ALA A 500 0.45 -19.65 -2.74
C ALA A 500 -0.47 -20.20 -1.64
N VAL A 501 -0.78 -21.50 -1.68
CA VAL A 501 -1.54 -22.24 -0.65
C VAL A 501 -0.85 -22.14 0.72
N ALA A 502 0.48 -22.29 0.77
CA ALA A 502 1.24 -22.14 2.01
C ALA A 502 1.29 -20.69 2.52
N ALA A 503 1.18 -19.68 1.64
CA ALA A 503 1.19 -18.27 2.06
C ALA A 503 -0.03 -17.90 2.91
N VAL A 504 -1.17 -18.52 2.66
CA VAL A 504 -2.42 -18.38 3.45
C VAL A 504 -2.54 -19.40 4.59
N GLY A 505 -1.46 -20.11 4.92
CA GLY A 505 -1.46 -21.12 6.00
C GLY A 505 -2.10 -22.46 5.63
N GLY A 506 -2.35 -22.72 4.34
CA GLY A 506 -2.78 -24.02 3.84
C GLY A 506 -1.65 -25.05 3.73
N ARG A 507 -2.02 -26.26 3.29
CA ARG A 507 -1.13 -27.37 2.96
C ARG A 507 -1.41 -27.82 1.53
N ALA A 508 -0.39 -28.01 0.71
CA ALA A 508 -0.55 -28.62 -0.61
C ALA A 508 -0.01 -30.06 -0.58
N SER A 509 -0.80 -31.02 -1.06
CA SER A 509 -0.32 -32.38 -1.32
C SER A 509 0.23 -32.46 -2.74
N ARG A 510 1.41 -33.06 -2.89
CA ARG A 510 2.19 -33.02 -4.14
C ARG A 510 1.56 -33.91 -5.22
N SER A 511 1.74 -33.46 -6.47
CA SER A 511 1.38 -34.07 -7.76
C SER A 511 0.90 -35.52 -7.70
N VAL A 512 -0.37 -35.74 -8.04
CA VAL A 512 -0.91 -37.08 -8.34
C VAL A 512 -1.21 -37.18 -9.84
N PRO A 513 -0.74 -38.25 -10.53
CA PRO A 513 -1.08 -38.49 -11.93
C PRO A 513 -2.59 -38.62 -12.14
N GLY A 514 -3.10 -38.14 -13.27
CA GLY A 514 -4.53 -38.20 -13.61
C GLY A 514 -5.22 -39.55 -13.35
N PRO A 515 -4.65 -40.71 -13.71
CA PRO A 515 -5.23 -42.03 -13.41
C PRO A 515 -5.34 -42.37 -11.91
N GLU A 516 -4.42 -41.86 -11.09
CA GLU A 516 -4.40 -42.10 -9.65
C GLU A 516 -5.28 -41.10 -8.87
N LEU A 517 -5.78 -40.07 -9.53
CA LEU A 517 -6.58 -39.01 -8.91
C LEU A 517 -7.81 -39.55 -8.17
N GLY A 518 -8.53 -40.53 -8.74
CA GLY A 518 -9.69 -41.13 -8.07
C GLY A 518 -9.35 -41.84 -6.76
N LYS A 519 -8.13 -42.40 -6.67
CA LYS A 519 -7.57 -42.99 -5.45
C LYS A 519 -7.14 -41.88 -4.49
N ALA A 520 -6.39 -40.88 -4.95
CA ALA A 520 -5.95 -39.77 -4.11
C ALA A 520 -7.10 -38.93 -3.53
N LEU A 521 -8.16 -38.66 -4.29
CA LEU A 521 -9.39 -38.02 -3.76
C LEU A 521 -10.16 -38.91 -2.79
N THR A 522 -9.94 -40.23 -2.81
CA THR A 522 -10.52 -41.16 -1.84
C THR A 522 -9.67 -41.24 -0.55
N GLU A 523 -8.34 -41.12 -0.67
CA GLU A 523 -7.38 -41.20 0.43
C GLU A 523 -7.15 -39.85 1.14
N ALA A 524 -7.20 -38.74 0.40
CA ALA A 524 -7.09 -37.38 0.94
C ALA A 524 -8.41 -36.95 1.59
N THR A 525 -8.67 -37.47 2.80
CA THR A 525 -9.94 -37.27 3.53
C THR A 525 -10.29 -35.82 3.86
N ASP A 526 -9.33 -34.90 3.71
CA ASP A 526 -9.42 -33.49 4.09
C ASP A 526 -9.17 -32.52 2.88
N ALA A 527 -9.06 -33.04 1.65
CA ALA A 527 -8.90 -32.19 0.46
C ALA A 527 -10.17 -31.41 0.13
N ASN A 528 -10.09 -30.08 0.23
CA ASN A 528 -11.20 -29.17 -0.04
C ASN A 528 -10.99 -28.34 -1.33
N LEU A 529 -9.77 -28.32 -1.86
CA LEU A 529 -9.39 -27.68 -3.11
C LEU A 529 -8.65 -28.67 -4.01
N ALA A 530 -8.87 -28.59 -5.32
CA ALA A 530 -8.01 -29.21 -6.32
C ALA A 530 -7.46 -28.13 -7.27
N LEU A 531 -6.18 -28.21 -7.59
CA LEU A 531 -5.60 -27.57 -8.77
C LEU A 531 -5.39 -28.62 -9.84
N PHE A 532 -5.98 -28.38 -11.01
CA PHE A 532 -5.70 -29.12 -12.22
C PHE A 532 -4.76 -28.30 -13.09
N LEU A 533 -3.53 -28.79 -13.32
CA LEU A 533 -2.65 -28.27 -14.37
C LEU A 533 -3.05 -28.94 -15.68
N VAL A 534 -3.69 -28.18 -16.55
CA VAL A 534 -4.35 -28.67 -17.77
C VAL A 534 -3.51 -28.29 -18.99
N ASP A 535 -2.76 -29.26 -19.52
CA ASP A 535 -1.84 -29.04 -20.65
C ASP A 535 -2.33 -29.72 -21.94
N THR A 536 -3.21 -30.72 -21.80
CA THR A 536 -3.77 -31.54 -22.89
C THR A 536 -5.30 -31.66 -22.78
N ALA A 537 -5.93 -32.14 -23.86
CA ALA A 537 -7.36 -32.49 -23.85
C ALA A 537 -7.71 -33.59 -22.83
N ASP A 538 -6.78 -34.51 -22.55
CA ASP A 538 -6.98 -35.57 -21.56
C ASP A 538 -6.88 -35.03 -20.13
N ASP A 539 -5.95 -34.11 -19.84
CA ASP A 539 -5.92 -33.43 -18.54
C ASP A 539 -7.24 -32.70 -18.27
N LEU A 540 -7.81 -32.06 -19.30
CA LEU A 540 -9.10 -31.39 -19.20
C LEU A 540 -10.25 -32.37 -18.94
N ARG A 541 -10.34 -33.47 -19.71
CA ARG A 541 -11.34 -34.54 -19.49
C ARG A 541 -11.21 -35.16 -18.09
N THR A 542 -9.98 -35.39 -17.63
CA THR A 542 -9.71 -35.86 -16.26
C THR A 542 -10.15 -34.82 -15.23
N ALA A 543 -9.83 -33.53 -15.42
CA ALA A 543 -10.29 -32.48 -14.52
C ALA A 543 -11.82 -32.47 -14.40
N LEU A 544 -12.51 -32.37 -15.54
CA LEU A 544 -13.98 -32.30 -15.65
C LEU A 544 -14.69 -33.51 -15.04
N SER A 545 -14.20 -34.73 -15.25
CA SER A 545 -14.78 -35.95 -14.65
C SER A 545 -14.61 -36.00 -13.13
N HIS A 546 -13.60 -35.32 -12.57
CA HIS A 546 -13.33 -35.29 -11.13
C HIS A 546 -13.89 -34.07 -10.39
N LEU A 547 -14.36 -33.01 -11.06
CA LEU A 547 -14.94 -31.81 -10.41
C LEU A 547 -16.07 -32.14 -9.43
N ALA A 548 -16.92 -33.13 -9.74
CA ALA A 548 -18.02 -33.58 -8.87
C ALA A 548 -17.57 -34.15 -7.51
N HIS A 549 -16.26 -34.32 -7.29
CA HIS A 549 -15.64 -34.80 -6.05
C HIS A 549 -14.97 -33.69 -5.23
N CYS A 550 -14.83 -32.48 -5.80
CA CYS A 550 -14.18 -31.34 -5.15
C CYS A 550 -15.22 -30.40 -4.53
N ASN A 551 -14.88 -29.70 -3.43
CA ASN A 551 -15.72 -28.61 -2.91
C ASN A 551 -15.49 -27.32 -3.70
N SER A 552 -14.25 -27.10 -4.14
CA SER A 552 -13.90 -26.09 -5.15
C SER A 552 -12.66 -26.54 -5.93
N ALA A 553 -12.47 -26.00 -7.13
CA ALA A 553 -11.33 -26.35 -7.98
C ALA A 553 -10.85 -25.18 -8.84
N VAL A 554 -9.53 -25.13 -9.03
CA VAL A 554 -8.84 -24.28 -10.00
C VAL A 554 -8.45 -25.15 -11.20
N LEU A 555 -8.82 -24.75 -12.42
CA LEU A 555 -8.19 -25.29 -13.63
C LEU A 555 -7.21 -24.24 -14.16
N ASP A 556 -5.92 -24.54 -14.14
CA ASP A 556 -4.88 -23.80 -14.84
C ASP A 556 -4.73 -24.36 -16.26
N ILE A 557 -5.25 -23.64 -17.25
CA ILE A 557 -5.19 -23.99 -18.68
C ILE A 557 -4.09 -23.23 -19.44
N SER A 558 -3.14 -22.60 -18.74
CA SER A 558 -2.20 -21.64 -19.33
C SER A 558 -1.24 -22.24 -20.38
N PHE A 559 -1.07 -23.56 -20.36
CA PHE A 559 -0.26 -24.35 -21.30
C PHE A 559 -1.11 -25.31 -22.17
N LEU A 560 -2.44 -25.17 -22.15
CA LEU A 560 -3.37 -26.00 -22.92
C LEU A 560 -3.28 -25.69 -24.42
N ALA A 561 -2.75 -26.65 -25.19
CA ALA A 561 -2.48 -26.50 -26.61
C ALA A 561 -3.41 -27.35 -27.51
N VAL A 562 -4.72 -27.12 -27.40
CA VAL A 562 -5.77 -27.76 -28.24
C VAL A 562 -6.35 -26.76 -29.27
N SER A 563 -7.38 -27.16 -30.02
CA SER A 563 -8.23 -26.23 -30.79
C SER A 563 -9.48 -25.82 -29.99
N ALA A 564 -10.10 -24.70 -30.38
CA ALA A 564 -11.35 -24.26 -29.77
C ALA A 564 -12.51 -25.25 -29.96
N SER A 565 -12.55 -26.01 -31.06
CA SER A 565 -13.51 -27.10 -31.26
C SER A 565 -13.30 -28.21 -30.23
N THR A 566 -12.08 -28.75 -30.12
CA THR A 566 -11.76 -29.80 -29.12
C THR A 566 -12.00 -29.34 -27.68
N LEU A 567 -11.80 -28.06 -27.38
CA LEU A 567 -12.13 -27.46 -26.08
C LEU A 567 -13.64 -27.42 -25.83
N SER A 568 -14.44 -27.03 -26.83
CA SER A 568 -15.89 -27.04 -26.77
C SER A 568 -16.42 -28.47 -26.58
N ASP A 569 -15.96 -29.42 -27.40
CA ASP A 569 -16.37 -30.83 -27.35
C ASP A 569 -16.05 -31.48 -25.99
N ALA A 570 -14.88 -31.18 -25.42
CA ALA A 570 -14.46 -31.71 -24.13
C ALA A 570 -15.36 -31.24 -22.96
N VAL A 571 -16.03 -30.09 -23.08
CA VAL A 571 -16.90 -29.53 -22.02
C VAL A 571 -18.38 -29.76 -22.32
N ALA A 572 -18.79 -30.00 -23.58
CA ALA A 572 -20.18 -30.09 -24.02
C ALA A 572 -21.07 -31.13 -23.28
N GLY A 573 -20.48 -32.10 -22.58
CA GLY A 573 -21.20 -33.08 -21.74
C GLY A 573 -21.31 -32.75 -20.25
N HIS A 574 -20.70 -31.66 -19.77
CA HIS A 574 -20.57 -31.37 -18.34
C HIS A 574 -21.45 -30.20 -17.89
N ARG A 575 -22.47 -30.47 -17.06
CA ARG A 575 -23.14 -29.41 -16.27
C ARG A 575 -22.23 -28.99 -15.12
N LEU A 576 -21.84 -27.72 -15.10
CA LEU A 576 -20.90 -27.16 -14.14
C LEU A 576 -21.65 -26.42 -13.02
N GLU A 577 -21.23 -26.65 -11.79
CA GLU A 577 -21.95 -26.26 -10.57
C GLU A 577 -21.26 -25.08 -9.85
N PRO A 578 -21.97 -24.35 -8.95
CA PRO A 578 -21.37 -23.24 -8.21
C PRO A 578 -20.15 -23.67 -7.38
N GLY A 579 -19.05 -22.93 -7.48
CA GLY A 579 -17.78 -23.19 -6.76
C GLY A 579 -16.61 -23.65 -7.63
N LEU A 580 -16.75 -23.63 -8.95
CA LEU A 580 -15.65 -23.85 -9.91
C LEU A 580 -15.01 -22.52 -10.33
N SER A 581 -13.69 -22.48 -10.54
CA SER A 581 -13.01 -21.31 -11.13
C SER A 581 -11.93 -21.72 -12.12
N LEU A 582 -11.86 -21.03 -13.25
CA LEU A 582 -10.82 -21.26 -14.26
C LEU A 582 -9.82 -20.11 -14.24
N VAL A 583 -8.55 -20.46 -14.39
CA VAL A 583 -7.41 -19.54 -14.39
C VAL A 583 -6.61 -19.76 -15.65
N THR A 584 -6.26 -18.67 -16.34
CA THR A 584 -5.46 -18.74 -17.56
C THR A 584 -4.51 -17.56 -17.67
N LEU A 585 -3.30 -17.83 -18.15
CA LEU A 585 -2.44 -16.81 -18.77
C LEU A 585 -2.98 -16.50 -20.17
N ALA A 586 -3.49 -15.28 -20.38
CA ALA A 586 -3.77 -14.77 -21.73
C ALA A 586 -2.67 -13.78 -22.17
N PRO A 587 -2.12 -13.92 -23.39
CA PRO A 587 -1.34 -12.86 -24.01
C PRO A 587 -2.26 -11.69 -24.41
N GLN A 588 -1.65 -10.54 -24.73
CA GLN A 588 -2.35 -9.44 -25.41
C GLN A 588 -2.64 -9.82 -26.88
N GLU A 589 -3.53 -9.06 -27.51
CA GLU A 589 -4.30 -9.47 -28.70
C GLU A 589 -3.47 -9.71 -29.97
N ASP A 590 -2.24 -9.21 -30.06
CA ASP A 590 -1.45 -9.07 -31.30
C ASP A 590 -0.53 -10.26 -31.71
N ASP A 591 -0.70 -11.43 -31.10
CA ASP A 591 0.10 -12.65 -31.37
C ASP A 591 -0.68 -13.70 -32.23
N PRO A 592 -0.10 -14.36 -33.24
CA PRO A 592 -0.73 -15.52 -33.88
C PRO A 592 -1.17 -16.65 -32.90
N ALA A 593 -0.47 -16.81 -31.78
CA ALA A 593 -0.90 -17.68 -30.68
C ALA A 593 -1.92 -17.01 -29.72
N SER A 594 -2.12 -15.69 -29.81
CA SER A 594 -3.27 -14.98 -29.23
C SER A 594 -4.56 -15.40 -29.93
N SER A 595 -4.65 -15.44 -31.27
CA SER A 595 -5.92 -15.82 -31.95
C SER A 595 -6.46 -17.19 -31.50
N ARG A 596 -5.58 -18.19 -31.29
CA ARG A 596 -5.96 -19.50 -30.73
C ARG A 596 -6.39 -19.41 -29.26
N ARG A 597 -5.70 -18.61 -28.43
CA ARG A 597 -6.07 -18.42 -27.01
C ARG A 597 -7.29 -17.53 -26.80
N GLN A 598 -7.52 -16.52 -27.64
CA GLN A 598 -8.76 -15.75 -27.71
C GLN A 598 -9.94 -16.66 -28.06
N ALA A 599 -9.77 -17.58 -29.02
CA ALA A 599 -10.78 -18.59 -29.31
C ALA A 599 -11.04 -19.53 -28.11
N HIS A 600 -10.01 -19.91 -27.34
CA HIS A 600 -10.20 -20.64 -26.09
C HIS A 600 -10.94 -19.82 -25.01
N ILE A 601 -10.57 -18.54 -24.83
CA ILE A 601 -11.21 -17.61 -23.89
C ILE A 601 -12.67 -17.38 -24.27
N ALA A 602 -12.97 -17.22 -25.56
CA ALA A 602 -14.33 -17.09 -26.08
C ALA A 602 -15.15 -18.36 -25.83
N ALA A 603 -14.60 -19.55 -26.10
CA ALA A 603 -15.24 -20.83 -25.80
C ALA A 603 -15.53 -20.98 -24.30
N ILE A 604 -14.59 -20.62 -23.42
CA ILE A 604 -14.77 -20.70 -21.95
C ILE A 604 -15.77 -19.66 -21.43
N ARG A 605 -15.80 -18.46 -22.02
CA ARG A 605 -16.84 -17.46 -21.72
C ARG A 605 -18.23 -17.91 -22.19
N ALA A 606 -18.33 -18.55 -23.36
CA ALA A 606 -19.57 -19.14 -23.86
C ALA A 606 -20.11 -20.28 -22.98
N LEU A 607 -19.23 -20.95 -22.22
CA LEU A 607 -19.59 -21.94 -21.19
C LEU A 607 -20.10 -21.31 -19.88
N GLY A 608 -20.18 -19.98 -19.78
CA GLY A 608 -20.73 -19.27 -18.61
C GLY A 608 -19.82 -19.28 -17.38
N LEU A 609 -18.53 -19.58 -17.54
CA LEU A 609 -17.62 -19.84 -16.44
C LEU A 609 -16.90 -18.58 -15.94
N PRO A 610 -16.66 -18.44 -14.61
CA PRO A 610 -15.79 -17.40 -14.07
C PRO A 610 -14.34 -17.68 -14.50
N LEU A 611 -13.87 -16.87 -15.44
CA LEU A 611 -12.55 -16.98 -16.04
C LEU A 611 -11.64 -15.84 -15.56
N HIS A 612 -10.59 -16.21 -14.83
CA HIS A 612 -9.57 -15.29 -14.34
C HIS A 612 -8.40 -15.25 -15.32
N ILE A 613 -8.24 -14.09 -15.96
CA ILE A 613 -7.17 -13.82 -16.91
C ILE A 613 -6.03 -13.10 -16.18
N VAL A 614 -4.86 -13.71 -16.20
CA VAL A 614 -3.61 -13.14 -15.68
C VAL A 614 -2.80 -12.67 -16.89
N GLY A 615 -2.83 -11.37 -17.18
CA GLY A 615 -2.21 -10.83 -18.40
C GLY A 615 -0.74 -10.45 -18.22
N ARG A 616 0.09 -10.73 -19.25
CA ARG A 616 1.12 -9.77 -19.73
C ARG A 616 1.75 -10.12 -21.09
N LEU A 617 2.53 -9.13 -21.56
CA LEU A 617 3.10 -8.91 -22.89
C LEU A 617 4.46 -9.61 -23.15
N ALA A 618 4.97 -9.41 -24.37
CA ALA A 618 5.86 -10.28 -25.12
C ALA A 618 7.38 -10.22 -24.81
N SER A 619 7.85 -9.53 -23.76
CA SER A 619 9.30 -9.41 -23.49
C SER A 619 9.84 -10.37 -22.41
N LEU A 620 11.11 -10.75 -22.50
CA LEU A 620 11.76 -11.70 -21.57
C LEU A 620 11.83 -11.17 -20.12
N GLU A 621 12.06 -9.88 -19.93
CA GLU A 621 12.04 -9.21 -18.60
C GLU A 621 10.60 -9.18 -18.00
N GLU A 622 9.58 -9.23 -18.87
CA GLU A 622 8.19 -9.34 -18.45
C GLU A 622 7.79 -10.77 -18.10
N MET A 623 8.47 -11.82 -18.57
CA MET A 623 8.20 -13.20 -18.14
C MET A 623 8.52 -13.43 -16.65
N GLU A 624 9.67 -12.95 -16.17
CA GLU A 624 10.00 -12.95 -14.73
C GLU A 624 8.94 -12.16 -13.93
N THR A 625 8.44 -11.08 -14.52
CA THR A 625 7.35 -10.29 -13.95
C THR A 625 6.03 -11.07 -13.89
N CYS A 626 5.63 -11.79 -14.95
CA CYS A 626 4.47 -12.68 -14.97
C CYS A 626 4.58 -13.75 -13.89
N LEU A 627 5.77 -14.33 -13.72
CA LEU A 627 6.06 -15.33 -12.70
C LEU A 627 5.90 -14.80 -11.28
N THR A 628 6.25 -13.53 -11.02
CA THR A 628 5.92 -12.90 -9.73
C THR A 628 4.41 -12.62 -9.57
N GLY A 629 3.68 -12.42 -10.69
CA GLY A 629 2.22 -12.26 -10.72
C GLY A 629 1.44 -13.56 -10.50
N TYR A 630 1.97 -14.70 -10.95
CA TYR A 630 1.23 -15.96 -11.02
C TYR A 630 0.81 -16.56 -9.67
N PRO A 631 1.65 -16.58 -8.61
CA PRO A 631 1.23 -17.02 -7.27
C PRO A 631 0.16 -16.11 -6.69
N ALA A 632 0.17 -14.82 -7.03
CA ALA A 632 -0.86 -13.89 -6.59
C ALA A 632 -2.18 -14.07 -7.35
N ALA A 633 -2.16 -14.56 -8.59
CA ALA A 633 -3.39 -14.92 -9.31
C ALA A 633 -4.05 -16.17 -8.73
N TYR A 634 -3.25 -17.19 -8.39
CA TYR A 634 -3.75 -18.32 -7.61
C TYR A 634 -4.34 -17.86 -6.28
N LEU A 635 -3.69 -16.91 -5.61
CA LEU A 635 -4.12 -16.35 -4.34
C LEU A 635 -5.45 -15.58 -4.45
N ASP A 636 -5.59 -14.69 -5.44
CA ASP A 636 -6.82 -13.95 -5.74
C ASP A 636 -8.02 -14.88 -6.01
N VAL A 637 -7.75 -15.97 -6.73
CA VAL A 637 -8.76 -16.97 -7.08
C VAL A 637 -9.13 -17.84 -5.87
N ILE A 638 -8.13 -18.25 -5.08
CA ILE A 638 -8.33 -18.92 -3.78
C ILE A 638 -9.16 -18.04 -2.83
N GLU A 639 -8.89 -16.74 -2.79
CA GLU A 639 -9.52 -15.82 -1.84
C GLU A 639 -10.96 -15.46 -2.17
N ARG A 640 -11.30 -15.31 -3.46
CA ARG A 640 -12.59 -14.77 -3.89
C ARG A 640 -13.60 -15.84 -4.30
N HIS A 641 -13.15 -16.99 -4.79
CA HIS A 641 -14.02 -17.93 -5.51
C HIS A 641 -14.05 -19.36 -4.95
N MET A 642 -13.23 -19.66 -3.94
CA MET A 642 -13.21 -20.98 -3.32
C MET A 642 -14.08 -21.03 -2.05
N HIS A 643 -14.94 -22.05 -1.96
CA HIS A 643 -15.84 -22.27 -0.84
C HIS A 643 -15.28 -23.36 0.09
N PHE A 644 -14.56 -22.92 1.12
CA PHE A 644 -13.99 -23.80 2.14
C PHE A 644 -15.03 -24.17 3.20
N GLY A 645 -15.78 -25.24 2.94
CA GLY A 645 -16.78 -25.80 3.85
C GLY A 645 -16.69 -27.32 3.95
N ARG A 646 -17.27 -27.89 5.01
CA ARG A 646 -17.53 -29.35 5.07
C ARG A 646 -18.61 -29.70 4.04
N GLY A 647 -18.19 -30.01 2.81
CA GLY A 647 -19.10 -30.29 1.71
C GLY A 647 -20.18 -31.32 2.03
N ILE A 648 -21.44 -30.88 1.96
CA ILE A 648 -22.65 -31.71 2.17
C ILE A 648 -22.61 -32.98 1.30
N ARG A 649 -22.00 -32.90 0.11
CA ARG A 649 -21.84 -34.02 -0.84
C ARG A 649 -20.83 -35.06 -0.36
N ALA A 650 -19.66 -34.63 0.12
CA ALA A 650 -18.63 -35.51 0.67
C ALA A 650 -19.14 -36.23 1.93
N ASP A 651 -19.81 -35.52 2.84
CA ASP A 651 -20.40 -36.12 4.05
C ASP A 651 -21.54 -37.10 3.73
N ARG A 652 -22.44 -36.78 2.77
CA ARG A 652 -23.46 -37.74 2.29
C ARG A 652 -22.85 -39.01 1.68
N ARG A 653 -21.82 -38.89 0.83
CA ARG A 653 -21.12 -40.06 0.25
C ARG A 653 -20.34 -40.85 1.31
N ARG A 654 -19.66 -40.18 2.25
CA ARG A 654 -18.94 -40.79 3.39
C ARG A 654 -19.90 -41.53 4.33
N LYS A 655 -21.06 -40.95 4.64
CA LYS A 655 -22.14 -41.59 5.41
C LYS A 655 -22.72 -42.81 4.67
N ARG A 656 -22.95 -42.72 3.35
CA ARG A 656 -23.35 -43.89 2.53
C ARG A 656 -22.28 -44.99 2.52
N ARG A 657 -21.01 -44.67 2.26
CA ARG A 657 -19.89 -45.64 2.30
C ARG A 657 -19.74 -46.29 3.69
N ARG A 658 -19.80 -45.52 4.79
CA ARG A 658 -19.76 -46.07 6.16
C ARG A 658 -20.94 -47.01 6.44
N ARG A 659 -22.17 -46.63 6.04
CA ARG A 659 -23.35 -47.50 6.16
C ARG A 659 -23.22 -48.79 5.33
N PHE A 660 -22.69 -48.70 4.11
CA PHE A 660 -22.46 -49.87 3.25
C PHE A 660 -21.36 -50.80 3.81
N ALA A 661 -20.23 -50.25 4.27
CA ALA A 661 -19.16 -51.03 4.89
C ALA A 661 -19.65 -51.73 6.17
N ALA A 662 -20.41 -51.04 7.03
CA ALA A 662 -21.03 -51.63 8.21
C ALA A 662 -22.05 -52.72 7.85
N TRP A 663 -22.84 -52.53 6.78
CA TRP A 663 -23.77 -53.53 6.27
C TRP A 663 -23.05 -54.79 5.73
N CYS A 664 -21.97 -54.62 4.98
CA CYS A 664 -21.12 -55.73 4.51
C CYS A 664 -20.50 -56.50 5.69
N ALA A 665 -19.96 -55.78 6.68
CA ALA A 665 -19.38 -56.38 7.89
C ALA A 665 -20.42 -57.14 8.73
N GLY A 666 -21.63 -56.58 8.88
CA GLY A 666 -22.70 -57.19 9.68
C GLY A 666 -23.47 -58.33 9.00
N ARG A 667 -23.72 -58.26 7.69
CA ARG A 667 -24.55 -59.25 6.97
C ARG A 667 -23.78 -60.18 6.02
N MET A 668 -22.76 -59.70 5.29
CA MET A 668 -22.03 -60.56 4.35
C MET A 668 -20.94 -61.38 5.03
N LYS A 669 -20.15 -60.78 5.93
CA LYS A 669 -19.05 -61.50 6.61
C LYS A 669 -19.52 -62.81 7.31
N PRO A 670 -20.62 -62.83 8.11
CA PRO A 670 -21.11 -64.07 8.73
C PRO A 670 -21.74 -65.08 7.77
N ARG A 671 -22.03 -64.69 6.52
CA ARG A 671 -22.50 -65.59 5.46
C ARG A 671 -21.31 -66.21 4.72
N LEU A 672 -20.31 -65.39 4.37
CA LEU A 672 -19.05 -65.84 3.78
C LEU A 672 -18.27 -66.77 4.73
N ASP A 673 -18.23 -66.48 6.02
CA ASP A 673 -17.56 -67.34 7.02
C ASP A 673 -18.33 -68.65 7.29
N ARG A 674 -19.64 -68.69 7.02
CA ARG A 674 -20.42 -69.95 7.01
C ARG A 674 -20.20 -70.73 5.73
N LEU A 675 -20.14 -70.05 4.58
CA LEU A 675 -19.84 -70.68 3.29
C LEU A 675 -18.44 -71.28 3.27
N ARG A 676 -17.40 -70.53 3.71
CA ARG A 676 -16.03 -71.02 3.86
C ARG A 676 -15.93 -72.22 4.80
N ARG A 677 -16.65 -72.21 5.94
CA ARG A 677 -16.71 -73.37 6.84
C ARG A 677 -17.35 -74.58 6.17
N ARG A 678 -18.48 -74.40 5.45
CA ARG A 678 -19.10 -75.49 4.69
C ARG A 678 -18.19 -76.03 3.58
N LEU A 679 -17.52 -75.16 2.82
CA LEU A 679 -16.59 -75.55 1.76
C LEU A 679 -15.37 -76.30 2.31
N ARG A 680 -14.77 -75.85 3.41
CA ARG A 680 -13.68 -76.58 4.08
C ARG A 680 -14.13 -77.95 4.60
N LEU A 681 -15.34 -78.05 5.14
CA LEU A 681 -15.89 -79.32 5.66
C LEU A 681 -16.27 -80.28 4.52
N LEU A 682 -16.71 -79.74 3.38
CA LEU A 682 -16.94 -80.51 2.15
C LEU A 682 -15.62 -81.01 1.55
N ALA A 683 -14.61 -80.15 1.47
CA ALA A 683 -13.30 -80.49 0.92
C ALA A 683 -12.56 -81.52 1.79
N TRP A 684 -12.63 -81.39 3.12
CA TRP A 684 -12.15 -82.40 4.06
C TRP A 684 -12.83 -83.76 3.84
N ARG A 685 -14.16 -83.78 3.65
CA ARG A 685 -14.90 -85.01 3.30
C ARG A 685 -14.55 -85.60 1.92
N LEU A 686 -13.99 -84.79 1.02
CA LEU A 686 -13.60 -85.20 -0.34
C LEU A 686 -12.08 -85.41 -0.49
N GLY A 687 -11.30 -85.31 0.59
CA GLY A 687 -9.84 -85.47 0.57
C GLY A 687 -9.09 -84.34 -0.17
N LEU A 688 -9.72 -83.17 -0.36
CA LEU A 688 -9.16 -82.05 -1.11
C LEU A 688 -8.60 -80.97 -0.17
N GLU A 689 -7.35 -80.56 -0.37
CA GLU A 689 -6.81 -79.36 0.26
C GLU A 689 -7.37 -78.09 -0.41
N LEU A 690 -7.93 -77.18 0.39
CA LEU A 690 -8.54 -75.93 -0.08
C LEU A 690 -7.66 -74.75 0.31
N LYS A 691 -6.99 -74.12 -0.67
CA LYS A 691 -6.24 -72.86 -0.50
C LYS A 691 -7.19 -71.66 -0.36
#